data_AF-A0A7R9JYY0-F1
#
_entry.id   AF-A0A7R9JYY0-F1
#
_cell.length_a   1.000
_cell.length_b   1.000
_cell.length_c   1.000
_cell.angle_alpha   90.00
_cell.angle_beta   90.00
_cell.angle_gamma   90.00
#
_symmetry.space_group_name_H-M   'P 1'
#
loop_
_entity.id
_entity.type
_entity.pdbx_description
1 polymer ?
#
loop_
_entity_poly.entity_id
_entity_poly.type
_entity_poly.pdbx_seq_one_letter_code
_entity_poly.pdbx_strand_id
1 'polypeptide(L)'
;MGTVMVGSAGITTYNPASWDVTNKWMYSDFINILPSVKVAGQQNNEFTITMKKDRKVDSMRFSSEHRAQLLTEALRFRSSFAEKPKEILRYHAYKHHWSDTRLPVMLEVTACSLDQLDPATNVILASYNYKDIEGMAEVKDYPGGFVIVAGGFGRMHLFTSPNSSEIRQKMLESACTFVGIGIKVLKEPITEIEFASQRLGKFSGDEHVTSVSEFTVHKTSPRHKDPARRTLCLTETCLLERDPQTYTVCTLRPLADIFALVRSRENPQLFVVEYISGETRTYMATDRDSLLASLLDGVRASGNRDVHVKMTMTPRGKRLGPLGCPLEEETESSHLKFLQFPPLKRSFSEVVERFNANIPYSGLLYSVTQDGLFAENKEKLITGALQSLVQKEGDQSSITLPELEGQFHALRRLVASKIGFSAFTAMPGFRESVGKKVVKALKRENDGVTHAAIDMVCALMHPMHDNYDLRQEQLNKSSLLSTNKFLESLLDMWIGLVVSPQIVCSCHVYLQDICLSHGTGALVVSAMLDFLTFALCVPYSETTDGKHFDTLLEMVADRGRSLFRLFQHPSLAVVKGAGLVMRAVIEEGEVEVAARMQDLALAEGALPCHLLTALFTQGLDGRLLTHRQLSRHLVGLWVTGHPTTMGLLKRIMPSGLLSYLDSEETVPSSALEQERLNTRDNLKMAQDHASKNRKGPQWVAIERQLRVVEKHVEHALQHWGARMGLERRDDKVRERPVVLRKRRERIKSEANWPLFYYKFNQDHTLANLIWNHKTREELREGLENEIRAFNSDRDLSGNALIAWNHHEFEVQYQCLADEVCIGEYYLRLLLEKEDSLDSPIRRS
;
A
#
# COMPACT_ATOMS: atom_id res chain seq x y z
N MET A 1 17.63 -28.39 -13.86
CA MET A 1 17.54 -28.33 -12.38
C MET A 1 16.14 -28.76 -11.96
N GLY A 2 15.96 -29.37 -10.79
CA GLY A 2 14.64 -29.77 -10.28
C GLY A 2 14.21 -28.91 -9.09
N THR A 3 12.92 -28.71 -8.86
CA THR A 3 12.42 -27.96 -7.69
C THR A 3 12.25 -28.91 -6.51
N VAL A 4 12.85 -28.61 -5.36
CA VAL A 4 12.65 -29.35 -4.11
C VAL A 4 11.54 -28.69 -3.28
N MET A 5 10.52 -29.45 -2.86
CA MET A 5 9.48 -28.98 -1.95
C MET A 5 9.43 -29.80 -0.68
N VAL A 6 9.34 -29.11 0.45
CA VAL A 6 9.15 -29.69 1.79
C VAL A 6 7.67 -29.67 2.13
N GLY A 7 7.06 -30.84 2.29
CA GLY A 7 5.66 -31.02 2.69
C GLY A 7 5.53 -31.54 4.12
N SER A 8 4.29 -31.63 4.60
CA SER A 8 3.99 -32.15 5.94
C SER A 8 4.19 -33.67 6.08
N ALA A 9 4.17 -34.41 4.97
CA ALA A 9 4.32 -35.86 4.95
C ALA A 9 5.67 -36.35 4.37
N GLY A 10 6.46 -35.45 3.78
CA GLY A 10 7.72 -35.81 3.14
C GLY A 10 8.26 -34.71 2.21
N ILE A 11 9.36 -35.02 1.52
CA ILE A 11 10.00 -34.14 0.55
C ILE A 11 9.76 -34.68 -0.86
N THR A 12 9.45 -33.79 -1.80
CA THR A 12 9.18 -34.15 -3.20
C THR A 12 9.99 -33.26 -4.13
N THR A 13 10.52 -33.83 -5.21
CA THR A 13 11.13 -33.05 -6.30
C THR A 13 10.25 -33.05 -7.53
N TYR A 14 10.25 -31.94 -8.26
CA TYR A 14 9.45 -31.74 -9.46
C TYR A 14 10.31 -31.41 -10.67
N ASN A 15 9.86 -31.88 -11.83
CA ASN A 15 10.37 -31.40 -13.11
C ASN A 15 9.84 -29.96 -13.33
N PRO A 16 10.69 -28.95 -13.51
CA PRO A 16 10.24 -27.56 -13.69
C PRO A 16 9.45 -27.36 -14.99
N ALA A 17 9.63 -28.21 -16.00
CA ALA A 17 8.98 -28.10 -17.31
C ALA A 17 7.60 -28.79 -17.38
N SER A 18 7.34 -29.81 -16.56
CA SER A 18 6.06 -30.55 -16.60
C SER A 18 5.30 -30.55 -15.27
N TRP A 19 5.93 -30.14 -14.17
CA TRP A 19 5.44 -30.27 -12.79
C TRP A 19 5.14 -31.71 -12.38
N ASP A 20 5.70 -32.69 -13.10
CA ASP A 20 5.65 -34.08 -12.70
C ASP A 20 6.59 -34.32 -11.53
N VAL A 21 6.15 -35.17 -10.62
CA VAL A 21 6.97 -35.64 -9.50
C VAL A 21 8.11 -36.47 -10.07
N THR A 22 9.35 -36.06 -9.84
CA THR A 22 10.55 -36.81 -10.22
C THR A 22 10.98 -37.76 -9.12
N ASN A 23 10.92 -37.32 -7.86
CA ASN A 23 11.17 -38.16 -6.69
C ASN A 23 10.22 -37.76 -5.57
N LYS A 24 9.86 -38.72 -4.72
CA LYS A 24 9.07 -38.51 -3.52
C LYS A 24 9.60 -39.39 -2.40
N TRP A 25 9.89 -38.79 -1.26
CA TRP A 25 10.36 -39.48 -0.07
C TRP A 25 9.41 -39.15 1.08
N MET A 26 8.78 -40.16 1.65
CA MET A 26 7.92 -39.99 2.82
C MET A 26 8.78 -39.92 4.08
N TYR A 27 8.34 -39.15 5.09
CA TYR A 27 9.09 -39.04 6.34
C TYR A 27 9.33 -40.38 7.06
N SER A 28 8.48 -41.39 6.83
CA SER A 28 8.73 -42.77 7.32
C SER A 28 10.03 -43.39 6.80
N ASP A 29 10.47 -42.96 5.62
CA ASP A 29 11.63 -43.52 4.92
C ASP A 29 12.87 -42.63 5.09
N PHE A 30 12.70 -41.41 5.63
CA PHE A 30 13.79 -40.49 5.92
C PHE A 30 14.62 -40.96 7.12
N ILE A 31 15.94 -40.81 7.03
CA ILE A 31 16.85 -40.97 8.16
C ILE A 31 17.31 -39.60 8.65
N ASN A 32 17.88 -38.79 7.75
CA ASN A 32 18.32 -37.44 8.06
C ASN A 32 18.40 -36.56 6.80
N ILE A 33 18.50 -35.26 7.04
CA ILE A 33 18.86 -34.25 6.05
C ILE A 33 19.92 -33.36 6.67
N LEU A 34 21.09 -33.27 6.05
CA LEU A 34 22.25 -32.58 6.62
C LEU A 34 22.99 -31.76 5.57
N PRO A 35 23.59 -30.62 5.95
CA PRO A 35 24.46 -29.85 5.07
C PRO A 35 25.71 -30.67 4.72
N SER A 36 26.16 -30.57 3.47
CA SER A 36 27.41 -31.21 3.03
C SER A 36 28.59 -30.28 3.34
N VAL A 37 28.96 -30.20 4.61
CA VAL A 37 30.04 -29.33 5.09
C VAL A 37 31.38 -30.03 4.90
N LYS A 38 32.27 -29.47 4.07
CA LYS A 38 33.67 -29.95 3.93
C LYS A 38 34.63 -29.28 4.92
N VAL A 39 34.32 -28.04 5.35
CA VAL A 39 35.09 -27.25 6.34
C VAL A 39 34.10 -26.40 7.15
N ALA A 40 34.24 -26.37 8.48
CA ALA A 40 33.40 -25.55 9.36
C ALA A 40 33.50 -24.05 8.98
N GLY A 41 32.36 -23.41 8.70
CA GLY A 41 32.29 -21.97 8.45
C GLY A 41 32.31 -21.50 6.99
N GLN A 42 32.53 -22.38 6.00
CA GLN A 42 32.31 -22.03 4.59
C GLN A 42 30.85 -22.27 4.18
N GLN A 43 30.21 -21.26 3.58
CA GLN A 43 28.90 -21.41 2.98
C GLN A 43 29.00 -22.31 1.74
N ASN A 44 28.54 -23.56 1.86
CA ASN A 44 28.33 -24.47 0.74
C ASN A 44 26.82 -24.60 0.48
N ASN A 45 26.40 -24.56 -0.77
CA ASN A 45 24.99 -24.73 -1.18
C ASN A 45 24.54 -26.21 -1.15
N GLU A 46 25.46 -27.15 -0.96
CA GLU A 46 25.18 -28.57 -0.98
C GLU A 46 24.61 -29.10 0.35
N PHE A 47 23.69 -30.06 0.23
CA PHE A 47 23.14 -30.86 1.32
C PHE A 47 22.88 -32.29 0.85
N THR A 48 22.78 -33.21 1.81
CA THR A 48 22.54 -34.64 1.55
C THR A 48 21.29 -35.08 2.29
N ILE A 49 20.42 -35.78 1.56
CA ILE A 49 19.28 -36.51 2.11
C ILE A 49 19.70 -37.97 2.25
N THR A 50 19.48 -38.57 3.41
CA THR A 50 19.71 -40.00 3.67
C THR A 50 18.37 -40.68 3.95
N MET A 51 18.08 -41.77 3.25
CA MET A 51 16.81 -42.47 3.34
C MET A 51 16.98 -43.99 3.33
N LYS A 52 15.96 -44.72 3.78
CA LYS A 52 15.86 -46.17 3.69
C LYS A 52 15.11 -46.55 2.42
N LYS A 53 15.74 -47.35 1.55
CA LYS A 53 15.11 -47.95 0.36
C LYS A 53 15.36 -49.45 0.37
N ASP A 54 14.30 -50.26 0.38
CA ASP A 54 14.38 -51.73 0.37
C ASP A 54 15.33 -52.32 1.45
N ARG A 55 15.26 -51.78 2.67
CA ARG A 55 16.13 -52.11 3.83
C ARG A 55 17.61 -51.71 3.68
N LYS A 56 18.01 -51.04 2.60
CA LYS A 56 19.33 -50.42 2.43
C LYS A 56 19.28 -48.93 2.70
N VAL A 57 20.36 -48.39 3.24
CA VAL A 57 20.55 -46.95 3.40
C VAL A 57 21.07 -46.40 2.08
N ASP A 58 20.37 -45.42 1.54
CA ASP A 58 20.75 -44.69 0.33
C ASP A 58 20.95 -43.20 0.68
N SER A 59 21.75 -42.48 -0.11
CA SER A 59 22.04 -41.06 0.10
C SER A 59 22.08 -40.30 -1.21
N MET A 60 21.42 -39.15 -1.27
CA MET A 60 21.35 -38.29 -2.45
C MET A 60 21.85 -36.88 -2.10
N ARG A 61 22.72 -36.35 -2.95
CA ARG A 61 23.27 -34.99 -2.80
C ARG A 61 22.50 -34.00 -3.68
N PHE A 62 22.17 -32.87 -3.08
CA PHE A 62 21.48 -31.75 -3.72
C PHE A 62 22.27 -30.46 -3.49
N SER A 63 22.01 -29.44 -4.30
CA SER A 63 22.55 -28.09 -4.12
C SER A 63 21.43 -27.07 -4.27
N SER A 64 21.41 -26.06 -3.40
CA SER A 64 20.46 -24.95 -3.46
C SER A 64 21.07 -23.71 -2.80
N GLU A 65 20.94 -22.55 -3.44
CA GLU A 65 21.33 -21.26 -2.86
C GLU A 65 20.53 -20.92 -1.60
N HIS A 66 19.31 -21.48 -1.48
CA HIS A 66 18.45 -21.34 -0.31
C HIS A 66 18.55 -22.53 0.65
N ARG A 67 19.69 -23.24 0.69
CA ARG A 67 19.93 -24.42 1.54
C ARG A 67 19.49 -24.20 2.99
N ALA A 68 19.88 -23.09 3.62
CA ALA A 68 19.55 -22.83 5.03
C ALA A 68 18.03 -22.75 5.26
N GLN A 69 17.28 -22.15 4.33
CA GLN A 69 15.81 -22.10 4.37
C GLN A 69 15.22 -23.50 4.24
N LEU A 70 15.68 -24.27 3.24
CA LEU A 70 15.17 -25.62 2.96
C LEU A 70 15.42 -26.56 4.14
N LEU A 71 16.64 -26.57 4.69
CA LEU A 71 17.00 -27.36 5.85
C LEU A 71 16.16 -26.98 7.06
N THR A 72 15.98 -25.68 7.32
CA THR A 72 15.13 -25.21 8.42
C THR A 72 13.69 -25.70 8.29
N GLU A 73 13.08 -25.60 7.10
CA GLU A 73 11.71 -26.08 6.87
C GLU A 73 11.59 -27.61 7.00
N ALA A 74 12.57 -28.37 6.51
CA ALA A 74 12.57 -29.83 6.65
C ALA A 74 12.74 -30.28 8.11
N LEU A 75 13.62 -29.60 8.86
CA LEU A 75 13.92 -29.92 10.25
C LEU A 75 12.76 -29.61 11.21
N ARG A 76 11.78 -28.79 10.82
CA ARG A 76 10.51 -28.64 11.57
C ARG A 76 9.73 -29.95 11.69
N PHE A 77 9.90 -30.86 10.72
CA PHE A 77 9.29 -32.18 10.72
C PHE A 77 10.24 -33.27 11.25
N ARG A 78 11.37 -32.91 11.87
CA ARG A 78 12.37 -33.86 12.37
C ARG A 78 11.77 -34.94 13.27
N SER A 79 10.78 -34.60 14.10
CA SER A 79 10.08 -35.56 14.96
C SER A 79 9.35 -36.67 14.18
N SER A 80 9.06 -36.45 12.90
CA SER A 80 8.35 -37.39 12.04
C SER A 80 9.26 -38.39 11.33
N PHE A 81 10.59 -38.16 11.31
CA PHE A 81 11.53 -39.03 10.58
C PHE A 81 12.81 -39.39 11.34
N ALA A 82 13.30 -38.53 12.24
CA ALA A 82 14.48 -38.83 13.02
C ALA A 82 14.10 -39.50 14.34
N GLU A 83 14.98 -40.37 14.84
CA GLU A 83 14.83 -40.90 16.20
C GLU A 83 14.80 -39.76 17.23
N LYS A 84 14.04 -39.99 18.30
CA LYS A 84 14.00 -39.05 19.44
C LYS A 84 15.43 -38.82 19.92
N PRO A 85 15.88 -37.57 20.07
CA PRO A 85 17.22 -37.30 20.52
C PRO A 85 17.44 -37.92 21.90
N LYS A 86 18.65 -38.44 22.15
CA LYS A 86 19.03 -39.06 23.43
C LYS A 86 18.96 -38.06 24.60
N GLU A 87 19.15 -36.78 24.29
CA GLU A 87 19.14 -35.68 25.24
C GLU A 87 18.17 -34.61 24.73
N ILE A 88 17.31 -34.13 25.63
CA ILE A 88 16.38 -33.02 25.35
C ILE A 88 17.00 -31.77 25.97
N LEU A 89 17.44 -30.84 25.13
CA LEU A 89 18.14 -29.62 25.54
C LEU A 89 17.13 -28.53 25.97
N ARG A 90 16.48 -28.75 27.12
CA ARG A 90 15.48 -27.85 27.72
C ARG A 90 16.01 -27.17 28.97
N TYR A 91 15.80 -25.86 29.04
CA TYR A 91 16.32 -25.02 30.11
C TYR A 91 15.24 -24.11 30.65
N HIS A 92 15.16 -24.01 31.98
CA HIS A 92 14.34 -22.98 32.62
C HIS A 92 14.98 -21.61 32.41
N ALA A 93 14.16 -20.64 32.00
CA ALA A 93 14.60 -19.28 31.74
C ALA A 93 13.49 -18.28 32.04
N TYR A 94 13.84 -17.00 31.99
CA TYR A 94 12.88 -15.91 31.97
C TYR A 94 13.06 -15.09 30.71
N LYS A 95 11.94 -14.73 30.08
CA LYS A 95 11.88 -13.74 29.02
C LYS A 95 11.72 -12.36 29.66
N HIS A 96 12.62 -11.42 29.37
CA HIS A 96 12.35 -10.02 29.65
C HIS A 96 11.35 -9.52 28.60
N HIS A 97 10.11 -9.34 29.03
CA HIS A 97 9.02 -8.86 28.20
C HIS A 97 9.15 -7.36 27.99
N TRP A 98 8.47 -6.84 26.97
CA TRP A 98 8.60 -5.44 26.56
C TRP A 98 7.88 -4.46 27.48
N SER A 99 7.04 -4.97 28.37
CA SER A 99 6.44 -4.23 29.47
C SER A 99 7.32 -4.23 30.73
N ASP A 100 8.62 -4.54 30.59
CA ASP A 100 9.60 -4.71 31.67
C ASP A 100 9.24 -5.77 32.72
N THR A 101 8.34 -6.68 32.37
CA THR A 101 7.99 -7.83 33.21
C THR A 101 8.84 -9.03 32.84
N ARG A 102 9.22 -9.84 33.84
CA ARG A 102 9.93 -11.10 33.63
C ARG A 102 8.91 -12.22 33.56
N LEU A 103 8.80 -12.87 32.40
CA LEU A 103 7.88 -13.97 32.18
C LEU A 103 8.63 -15.31 32.25
N PRO A 104 8.21 -16.28 33.07
CA PRO A 104 8.83 -17.60 33.10
C PRO A 104 8.60 -18.31 31.77
N VAL A 105 9.66 -18.88 31.20
CA VAL A 105 9.63 -19.61 29.93
C VAL A 105 10.51 -20.85 30.01
N MET A 106 10.26 -21.81 29.14
CA MET A 106 11.21 -22.89 28.88
C MET A 106 11.87 -22.62 27.53
N LEU A 107 13.19 -22.75 27.45
CA LEU A 107 13.93 -22.64 26.21
C LEU A 107 14.37 -24.04 25.76
N GLU A 108 14.04 -24.40 24.52
CA GLU A 108 14.47 -25.66 23.90
C GLU A 108 15.39 -25.37 22.71
N VAL A 109 16.61 -25.91 22.76
CA VAL A 109 17.56 -25.83 21.64
C VAL A 109 17.24 -26.98 20.69
N THR A 110 16.67 -26.68 19.52
CA THR A 110 16.31 -27.68 18.51
C THR A 110 17.36 -27.75 17.39
N ALA A 111 17.14 -28.63 16.41
CA ALA A 111 18.01 -28.74 15.25
C ALA A 111 17.99 -27.49 14.35
N CYS A 112 16.96 -26.66 14.38
CA CYS A 112 16.82 -25.50 13.48
C CYS A 112 16.44 -24.18 14.16
N SER A 113 16.08 -24.20 15.44
CA SER A 113 15.61 -23.02 16.18
C SER A 113 15.96 -23.09 17.66
N LEU A 114 15.92 -21.93 18.31
CA LEU A 114 15.64 -21.85 19.74
C LEU A 114 14.13 -21.66 19.91
N ASP A 115 13.46 -22.60 20.56
CA ASP A 115 12.02 -22.52 20.83
C ASP A 115 11.77 -21.98 22.24
N GLN A 116 10.87 -21.00 22.34
CA GLN A 116 10.31 -20.50 23.59
C GLN A 116 9.00 -21.23 23.84
N LEU A 117 8.93 -22.03 24.91
CA LEU A 117 7.75 -22.78 25.30
C LEU A 117 7.12 -22.21 26.57
N ASP A 118 5.81 -22.41 26.69
CA ASP A 118 5.08 -22.21 27.93
C ASP A 118 5.50 -23.29 28.95
N PRO A 119 5.93 -22.90 30.17
CA PRO A 119 6.43 -23.86 31.16
C PRO A 119 5.40 -24.90 31.62
N ALA A 120 4.10 -24.58 31.58
CA ALA A 120 3.05 -25.45 32.09
C ALA A 120 2.51 -26.39 31.02
N THR A 121 2.35 -25.90 29.79
CA THR A 121 1.67 -26.60 28.70
C THR A 121 2.63 -27.16 27.64
N ASN A 122 3.90 -26.74 27.62
CA ASN A 122 4.87 -27.01 26.56
C ASN A 122 4.42 -26.57 25.16
N VAL A 123 3.45 -25.64 25.07
CA VAL A 123 3.06 -25.03 23.80
C VAL A 123 4.17 -24.08 23.35
N ILE A 124 4.55 -24.14 22.08
CA ILE A 124 5.54 -23.24 21.49
C ILE A 124 4.93 -21.84 21.36
N LEU A 125 5.51 -20.87 22.07
CA LEU A 125 5.10 -19.46 22.07
C LEU A 125 5.83 -18.64 21.00
N ALA A 126 7.07 -19.01 20.67
CA ALA A 126 7.85 -18.47 19.55
C ALA A 126 9.00 -19.42 19.19
N SER A 127 9.40 -19.41 17.92
CA SER A 127 10.58 -20.13 17.43
C SER A 127 11.53 -19.14 16.77
N TYR A 128 12.77 -19.08 17.24
CA TYR A 128 13.84 -18.27 16.67
C TYR A 128 14.70 -19.15 15.78
N ASN A 129 14.37 -19.22 14.49
CA ASN A 129 15.11 -20.08 13.56
C ASN A 129 16.55 -19.57 13.42
N TYR A 130 17.52 -20.47 13.44
CA TYR A 130 18.93 -20.09 13.35
C TYR A 130 19.26 -19.29 12.08
N LYS A 131 18.58 -19.58 10.96
CA LYS A 131 18.73 -18.83 9.70
C LYS A 131 18.35 -17.35 9.81
N ASP A 132 17.50 -17.00 10.79
CA ASP A 132 16.96 -15.66 11.00
C ASP A 132 17.66 -14.94 12.18
N ILE A 133 18.64 -15.58 12.84
CA ILE A 133 19.44 -15.00 13.92
C ILE A 133 20.66 -14.30 13.33
N GLU A 134 20.73 -12.98 13.47
CA GLU A 134 21.83 -12.13 13.03
C GLU A 134 23.03 -12.22 13.98
N GLY A 135 22.76 -12.41 15.27
CA GLY A 135 23.80 -12.61 16.28
C GLY A 135 23.27 -12.80 17.70
N MET A 136 24.19 -12.96 18.64
CA MET A 136 23.93 -13.09 20.07
C MET A 136 24.91 -12.24 20.89
N ALA A 137 24.46 -11.72 22.03
CA ALA A 137 25.28 -10.96 22.97
C ALA A 137 25.00 -11.38 24.43
N GLU A 138 25.99 -11.22 25.30
CA GLU A 138 25.78 -11.24 26.75
C GLU A 138 25.33 -9.88 27.24
N VAL A 139 24.62 -9.88 28.38
CA VAL A 139 24.23 -8.64 29.06
C VAL A 139 25.03 -8.52 30.35
N LYS A 140 25.97 -7.57 30.41
CA LYS A 140 27.02 -7.51 31.46
C LYS A 140 26.47 -7.16 32.85
N ASP A 141 25.42 -6.36 32.91
CA ASP A 141 24.74 -5.89 34.12
C ASP A 141 23.50 -6.71 34.47
N TYR A 142 23.25 -7.81 33.76
CA TYR A 142 22.08 -8.67 33.97
C TYR A 142 22.51 -10.14 34.14
N PRO A 143 22.63 -10.66 35.37
CA PRO A 143 23.15 -12.01 35.64
C PRO A 143 22.44 -13.12 34.86
N GLY A 144 23.22 -13.96 34.17
CA GLY A 144 22.70 -15.01 33.28
C GLY A 144 21.96 -14.48 32.04
N GLY A 145 22.02 -13.17 31.79
CA GLY A 145 21.35 -12.46 30.71
C GLY A 145 22.04 -12.64 29.37
N PHE A 146 21.26 -12.93 28.33
CA PHE A 146 21.73 -12.93 26.95
C PHE A 146 20.64 -12.46 25.99
N VAL A 147 21.07 -11.86 24.89
CA VAL A 147 20.21 -11.36 23.83
C VAL A 147 20.41 -12.16 22.56
N ILE A 148 19.31 -12.44 21.89
CA ILE A 148 19.27 -12.91 20.51
C ILE A 148 18.84 -11.76 19.63
N VAL A 149 19.65 -11.44 18.62
CA VAL A 149 19.34 -10.46 17.59
C VAL A 149 18.80 -11.21 16.38
N ALA A 150 17.55 -10.96 16.00
CA ALA A 150 16.86 -11.71 14.96
C ALA A 150 15.87 -10.85 14.16
N GLY A 151 15.42 -11.36 13.01
CA GLY A 151 14.28 -10.80 12.28
C GLY A 151 14.59 -9.83 11.14
N GLY A 152 15.87 -9.66 10.75
CA GLY A 152 16.28 -8.96 9.53
C GLY A 152 16.57 -7.46 9.70
N PHE A 153 16.31 -6.90 10.88
CA PHE A 153 16.49 -5.47 11.17
C PHE A 153 17.12 -5.21 12.55
N GLY A 154 17.77 -6.21 13.14
CA GLY A 154 18.45 -6.06 14.43
C GLY A 154 17.53 -6.09 15.65
N ARG A 155 16.33 -6.69 15.57
CA ARG A 155 15.42 -6.79 16.71
C ARG A 155 16.02 -7.66 17.81
N MET A 156 16.02 -7.16 19.04
CA MET A 156 16.63 -7.83 20.17
C MET A 156 15.61 -8.57 21.03
N HIS A 157 16.01 -9.75 21.51
CA HIS A 157 15.22 -10.59 22.40
C HIS A 157 16.06 -10.99 23.62
N LEU A 158 15.78 -10.36 24.76
CA LEU A 158 16.44 -10.63 26.04
C LEU A 158 15.85 -11.84 26.78
N PHE A 159 16.72 -12.72 27.25
CA PHE A 159 16.43 -13.87 28.11
C PHE A 159 17.43 -13.91 29.26
N THR A 160 17.06 -14.60 30.34
CA THR A 160 17.99 -14.94 31.43
C THR A 160 17.80 -16.37 31.89
N SER A 161 18.91 -17.07 32.09
CA SER A 161 18.94 -18.45 32.56
C SER A 161 20.26 -18.71 33.29
N PRO A 162 20.29 -19.56 34.33
CA PRO A 162 21.54 -20.03 34.91
C PRO A 162 22.42 -20.78 33.89
N ASN A 163 21.82 -21.35 32.84
CA ASN A 163 22.52 -22.13 31.82
C ASN A 163 22.76 -21.33 30.53
N SER A 164 22.84 -19.99 30.61
CA SER A 164 22.95 -19.11 29.43
C SER A 164 24.16 -19.43 28.52
N SER A 165 25.31 -19.78 29.10
CA SER A 165 26.50 -20.17 28.35
C SER A 165 26.32 -21.49 27.59
N GLU A 166 25.71 -22.49 28.24
CA GLU A 166 25.41 -23.79 27.65
C GLU A 166 24.39 -23.65 26.51
N ILE A 167 23.30 -22.89 26.72
CA ILE A 167 22.29 -22.61 25.69
C ILE A 167 22.93 -22.03 24.44
N ARG A 168 23.74 -20.97 24.58
CA ARG A 168 24.39 -20.31 23.44
C ARG A 168 25.36 -21.24 22.72
N GLN A 169 26.15 -22.03 23.47
CA GLN A 169 27.05 -23.01 22.88
C GLN A 169 26.28 -24.07 22.07
N LYS A 170 25.20 -24.62 22.64
CA LYS A 170 24.37 -25.63 21.96
C LYS A 170 23.64 -25.08 20.74
N MET A 171 23.23 -23.80 20.76
CA MET A 171 22.69 -23.12 19.60
C MET A 171 23.74 -23.03 18.47
N LEU A 172 24.98 -22.64 18.78
CA LEU A 172 26.08 -22.56 17.79
C LEU A 172 26.40 -23.94 17.19
N GLU A 173 26.51 -24.96 18.04
CA GLU A 173 26.73 -26.36 17.62
C GLU A 173 25.59 -26.84 16.70
N SER A 174 24.34 -26.59 17.07
CA SER A 174 23.16 -27.04 16.31
C SER A 174 23.01 -26.31 14.98
N ALA A 175 23.18 -24.98 14.97
CA ALA A 175 23.14 -24.18 13.75
C ALA A 175 24.20 -24.62 12.73
N CYS A 176 25.42 -24.90 13.20
CA CYS A 176 26.50 -25.38 12.34
C CYS A 176 26.25 -26.81 11.84
N THR A 177 25.79 -27.71 12.72
CA THR A 177 25.65 -29.14 12.40
C THR A 177 24.47 -29.42 11.46
N PHE A 178 23.31 -28.84 11.75
CA PHE A 178 22.05 -29.21 11.08
C PHE A 178 21.64 -28.23 9.98
N VAL A 179 21.96 -26.95 10.11
CA VAL A 179 21.62 -25.92 9.10
C VAL A 179 22.85 -25.50 8.29
N GLY A 180 24.05 -25.69 8.82
CA GLY A 180 25.30 -25.38 8.14
C GLY A 180 25.66 -23.89 8.18
N ILE A 181 25.22 -23.15 9.20
CA ILE A 181 25.44 -21.71 9.34
C ILE A 181 26.16 -21.37 10.66
N GLY A 182 26.93 -20.30 10.65
CA GLY A 182 27.53 -19.73 11.86
C GLY A 182 26.69 -18.56 12.38
N ILE A 183 26.33 -18.58 13.66
CA ILE A 183 25.68 -17.43 14.32
C ILE A 183 26.79 -16.53 14.88
N LYS A 184 26.72 -15.23 14.61
CA LYS A 184 27.70 -14.27 15.13
C LYS A 184 27.54 -14.10 16.64
N VAL A 185 28.63 -14.13 17.38
CA VAL A 185 28.65 -13.77 18.80
C VAL A 185 29.36 -12.43 18.94
N LEU A 186 28.66 -11.44 19.50
CA LEU A 186 29.21 -10.12 19.77
C LEU A 186 30.29 -10.24 20.85
N LYS A 187 31.48 -9.68 20.57
CA LYS A 187 32.64 -9.75 21.47
C LYS A 187 32.44 -8.90 22.72
N GLU A 188 31.81 -7.74 22.55
CA GLU A 188 31.52 -6.83 23.65
C GLU A 188 30.10 -7.10 24.18
N PRO A 189 29.94 -7.31 25.49
CA PRO A 189 28.62 -7.47 26.10
C PRO A 189 27.90 -6.13 26.16
N ILE A 190 26.59 -6.17 25.99
CA ILE A 190 25.71 -4.99 26.06
C ILE A 190 25.22 -4.78 27.50
N THR A 191 24.72 -3.59 27.80
CA THR A 191 23.97 -3.28 29.03
C THR A 191 22.47 -3.52 28.86
N GLU A 192 21.74 -3.62 29.96
CA GLU A 192 20.28 -3.58 29.98
C GLU A 192 19.74 -2.25 29.40
N ILE A 193 20.44 -1.13 29.64
CA ILE A 193 20.08 0.19 29.11
C ILE A 193 20.26 0.26 27.58
N GLU A 194 21.35 -0.27 27.05
CA GLU A 194 21.58 -0.39 25.61
C GLU A 194 20.53 -1.30 24.98
N PHE A 195 20.17 -2.41 25.62
CA PHE A 195 19.07 -3.25 25.18
C PHE A 195 17.75 -2.45 25.15
N ALA A 196 17.41 -1.75 26.23
CA ALA A 196 16.17 -0.98 26.31
C ALA A 196 16.07 0.08 25.21
N SER A 197 17.15 0.78 24.91
CA SER A 197 17.20 1.82 23.87
C SER A 197 17.25 1.27 22.44
N GLN A 198 17.79 0.06 22.21
CA GLN A 198 17.99 -0.51 20.87
C GLN A 198 17.16 -1.76 20.58
N ARG A 199 16.19 -2.13 21.44
CA ARG A 199 15.44 -3.39 21.32
C ARG A 199 14.68 -3.56 20.00
N LEU A 200 14.30 -2.47 19.34
CA LEU A 200 13.61 -2.47 18.04
C LEU A 200 14.57 -2.45 16.85
N GLY A 201 15.88 -2.55 17.10
CA GLY A 201 16.92 -2.51 16.09
C GLY A 201 16.94 -1.18 15.37
N LYS A 202 16.99 -1.22 14.03
CA LYS A 202 17.00 -0.03 13.16
C LYS A 202 15.79 0.88 13.34
N PHE A 203 14.70 0.39 13.93
CA PHE A 203 13.44 1.10 14.09
C PHE A 203 13.19 1.57 15.54
N SER A 204 14.27 1.86 16.28
CA SER A 204 14.17 2.35 17.66
C SER A 204 13.99 3.87 17.77
N GLY A 205 14.16 4.62 16.67
CA GLY A 205 13.94 6.08 16.62
C GLY A 205 12.46 6.47 16.65
N ASP A 206 12.17 7.69 17.10
CA ASP A 206 10.81 8.20 17.34
C ASP A 206 9.95 8.22 16.06
N GLU A 207 10.54 8.46 14.90
CA GLU A 207 9.85 8.46 13.60
C GLU A 207 9.20 7.10 13.27
N HIS A 208 9.76 6.01 13.79
CA HIS A 208 9.31 4.66 13.51
C HIS A 208 8.24 4.16 14.48
N VAL A 209 8.09 4.84 15.63
CA VAL A 209 7.22 4.44 16.74
C VAL A 209 6.02 5.39 16.90
N THR A 210 6.10 6.60 16.36
CA THR A 210 5.00 7.57 16.37
C THR A 210 3.91 7.16 15.37
N SER A 211 2.71 6.89 15.89
CA SER A 211 1.56 6.39 15.13
C SER A 211 0.91 7.47 14.27
N VAL A 212 0.72 7.16 12.99
CA VAL A 212 -0.05 7.95 12.01
C VAL A 212 -1.53 7.59 12.08
N SER A 213 -1.84 6.30 12.25
CA SER A 213 -3.20 5.81 12.47
C SER A 213 -3.21 4.64 13.44
N GLU A 214 -4.33 4.49 14.15
CA GLU A 214 -4.51 3.48 15.18
C GLU A 214 -5.84 2.76 15.01
N PHE A 215 -5.82 1.44 15.16
CA PHE A 215 -6.99 0.59 15.05
C PHE A 215 -7.09 -0.33 16.26
N THR A 216 -8.30 -0.50 16.80
CA THR A 216 -8.52 -1.48 17.87
C THR A 216 -8.69 -2.87 17.26
N VAL A 217 -7.85 -3.83 17.67
CA VAL A 217 -7.86 -5.19 17.15
C VAL A 217 -7.84 -6.23 18.26
N HIS A 218 -8.28 -7.45 17.93
CA HIS A 218 -8.12 -8.63 18.77
C HIS A 218 -7.18 -9.61 18.08
N LYS A 219 -6.03 -9.86 18.69
CA LYS A 219 -4.99 -10.74 18.17
C LYS A 219 -5.19 -12.17 18.65
N THR A 220 -5.24 -13.10 17.71
CA THR A 220 -5.19 -14.53 18.01
C THR A 220 -3.74 -14.98 18.04
N SER A 221 -3.29 -15.57 19.15
CA SER A 221 -1.93 -16.09 19.26
C SER A 221 -1.83 -17.24 20.27
N PRO A 222 -0.86 -18.15 20.15
CA PRO A 222 -0.66 -19.23 21.11
C PRO A 222 -0.35 -18.77 22.55
N ARG A 223 -0.01 -17.48 22.74
CA ARG A 223 0.32 -16.90 24.05
C ARG A 223 -0.90 -16.62 24.92
N HIS A 224 -2.09 -16.61 24.33
CA HIS A 224 -3.33 -16.28 25.02
C HIS A 224 -4.39 -17.30 24.64
N LYS A 225 -5.15 -17.78 25.63
CA LYS A 225 -6.27 -18.70 25.40
C LYS A 225 -7.37 -18.02 24.57
N ASP A 226 -7.63 -16.76 24.88
CA ASP A 226 -8.62 -15.91 24.22
C ASP A 226 -7.93 -14.81 23.38
N PRO A 227 -8.56 -14.32 22.31
CA PRO A 227 -8.02 -13.23 21.50
C PRO A 227 -7.69 -11.99 22.35
N ALA A 228 -6.43 -11.55 22.31
CA ALA A 228 -5.95 -10.46 23.15
C ALA A 228 -6.20 -9.10 22.47
N ARG A 229 -6.85 -8.17 23.18
CA ARG A 229 -7.06 -6.79 22.69
C ARG A 229 -5.72 -6.07 22.55
N ARG A 230 -5.50 -5.42 21.40
CA ARG A 230 -4.31 -4.62 21.06
C ARG A 230 -4.72 -3.37 20.31
N THR A 231 -3.90 -2.33 20.40
CA THR A 231 -3.97 -1.18 19.49
C THR A 231 -2.95 -1.40 18.38
N LEU A 232 -3.42 -1.58 17.15
CA LEU A 232 -2.57 -1.75 15.98
C LEU A 232 -2.26 -0.37 15.40
N CYS A 233 -1.00 0.04 15.46
CA CYS A 233 -0.56 1.38 15.05
C CYS A 233 0.23 1.30 13.75
N LEU A 234 -0.14 2.11 12.76
CA LEU A 234 0.61 2.29 11.52
C LEU A 234 1.51 3.52 11.64
N THR A 235 2.78 3.39 11.28
CA THR A 235 3.72 4.52 11.16
C THR A 235 4.14 4.70 9.70
N GLU A 236 5.07 5.61 9.43
CA GLU A 236 5.61 5.78 8.08
C GLU A 236 6.25 4.49 7.56
N THR A 237 6.96 3.77 8.42
CA THR A 237 7.79 2.61 8.04
C THR A 237 7.41 1.29 8.71
N CYS A 238 6.58 1.31 9.76
CA CYS A 238 6.34 0.14 10.60
C CYS A 238 4.86 -0.09 10.95
N LEU A 239 4.55 -1.34 11.29
CA LEU A 239 3.31 -1.78 11.92
C LEU A 239 3.63 -2.20 13.37
N LEU A 240 2.99 -1.56 14.34
CA LEU A 240 3.19 -1.82 15.76
C LEU A 240 1.94 -2.39 16.41
N GLU A 241 2.14 -3.24 17.40
CA GLU A 241 1.11 -3.58 18.37
C GLU A 241 1.44 -2.86 19.68
N ARG A 242 0.48 -2.11 20.21
CA ARG A 242 0.53 -1.51 21.54
C ARG A 242 -0.44 -2.19 22.49
N ASP A 243 -0.07 -2.17 23.76
CA ASP A 243 -0.98 -2.51 24.84
C ASP A 243 -1.97 -1.36 25.05
N PRO A 244 -3.30 -1.60 25.02
CA PRO A 244 -4.28 -0.52 25.10
C PRO A 244 -4.31 0.21 26.44
N GLN A 245 -3.80 -0.37 27.53
CA GLN A 245 -3.84 0.23 28.87
C GLN A 245 -2.59 1.06 29.16
N THR A 246 -1.42 0.51 28.83
CA THR A 246 -0.12 1.13 29.12
C THR A 246 0.46 1.92 27.95
N TYR A 247 -0.10 1.76 26.76
CA TYR A 247 0.40 2.31 25.48
C TYR A 247 1.82 1.84 25.12
N THR A 248 2.37 0.87 25.85
CA THR A 248 3.69 0.30 25.60
C THR A 248 3.70 -0.52 24.31
N VAL A 249 4.80 -0.43 23.57
CA VAL A 249 4.99 -1.23 22.35
C VAL A 249 5.17 -2.70 22.75
N CYS A 250 4.33 -3.58 22.21
CA CYS A 250 4.37 -5.04 22.38
C CYS A 250 5.16 -5.76 21.28
N THR A 251 5.03 -5.30 20.04
CA THR A 251 5.81 -5.77 18.89
C THR A 251 5.86 -4.71 17.80
N LEU A 252 6.93 -4.70 17.00
CA LEU A 252 7.08 -3.88 15.80
C LEU A 252 7.49 -4.78 14.64
N ARG A 253 6.95 -4.51 13.44
CA ARG A 253 7.36 -5.12 12.18
C ARG A 253 7.49 -4.05 11.08
N PRO A 254 8.52 -4.09 10.23
CA PRO A 254 8.63 -3.18 9.09
C PRO A 254 7.48 -3.40 8.11
N LEU A 255 6.96 -2.32 7.51
CA LEU A 255 5.92 -2.41 6.47
C LEU A 255 6.46 -3.07 5.20
N ALA A 256 7.74 -2.82 4.87
CA ALA A 256 8.42 -3.44 3.74
C ALA A 256 8.45 -4.98 3.82
N ASP A 257 8.36 -5.57 5.02
CA ASP A 257 8.39 -7.03 5.22
C ASP A 257 7.02 -7.69 4.98
N ILE A 258 5.95 -6.92 4.76
CA ILE A 258 4.62 -7.46 4.51
C ILE A 258 4.57 -8.02 3.08
N PHE A 259 4.33 -9.32 2.96
CA PHE A 259 4.22 -10.01 1.67
C PHE A 259 2.81 -9.86 1.08
N ALA A 260 1.78 -10.15 1.88
CA ALA A 260 0.39 -10.05 1.44
C ALA A 260 -0.56 -9.88 2.64
N LEU A 261 -1.74 -9.34 2.35
CA LEU A 261 -2.83 -9.16 3.31
C LEU A 261 -3.97 -10.10 2.94
N VAL A 262 -4.39 -10.94 3.88
CA VAL A 262 -5.44 -11.93 3.63
C VAL A 262 -6.73 -11.50 4.32
N ARG A 263 -7.74 -11.19 3.52
CA ARG A 263 -9.10 -10.83 3.93
C ARG A 263 -9.95 -12.09 4.02
N SER A 264 -10.41 -12.47 5.20
CA SER A 264 -11.23 -13.67 5.34
C SER A 264 -12.60 -13.50 4.69
N ARG A 265 -13.02 -14.52 3.93
CA ARG A 265 -14.39 -14.60 3.38
C ARG A 265 -15.42 -15.08 4.39
N GLU A 266 -14.99 -15.93 5.33
CA GLU A 266 -15.88 -16.60 6.27
C GLU A 266 -16.18 -15.73 7.49
N ASN A 267 -15.21 -14.90 7.88
CA ASN A 267 -15.36 -13.99 9.02
C ASN A 267 -15.06 -12.55 8.57
N PRO A 268 -16.07 -11.65 8.56
CA PRO A 268 -15.92 -10.27 8.08
C PRO A 268 -14.99 -9.40 8.93
N GLN A 269 -14.66 -9.83 10.16
CA GLN A 269 -13.72 -9.11 11.03
C GLN A 269 -12.28 -9.66 10.93
N LEU A 270 -12.12 -10.90 10.46
CA LEU A 270 -10.84 -11.61 10.45
C LEU A 270 -9.97 -11.19 9.27
N PHE A 271 -8.70 -10.89 9.56
CA PHE A 271 -7.64 -10.75 8.56
C PHE A 271 -6.33 -11.35 9.05
N VAL A 272 -5.44 -11.64 8.10
CA VAL A 272 -4.09 -12.16 8.36
C VAL A 272 -3.07 -11.33 7.61
N VAL A 273 -1.97 -11.00 8.27
CA VAL A 273 -0.78 -10.39 7.66
C VAL A 273 0.25 -11.49 7.42
N GLU A 274 0.60 -11.74 6.16
CA GLU A 274 1.69 -12.64 5.76
C GLU A 274 2.99 -11.84 5.59
N TYR A 275 4.07 -12.28 6.23
CA TYR A 275 5.39 -11.63 6.11
C TYR A 275 6.32 -12.43 5.20
N ILE A 276 7.28 -11.74 4.57
CA ILE A 276 8.31 -12.33 3.69
C ILE A 276 9.13 -13.43 4.39
N SER A 277 9.20 -13.41 5.73
CA SER A 277 9.98 -14.36 6.53
C SER A 277 9.40 -15.77 6.54
N GLY A 278 8.09 -15.95 6.38
CA GLY A 278 7.47 -17.13 6.98
C GLY A 278 6.20 -16.84 7.73
N GLU A 279 6.30 -15.83 8.59
CA GLU A 279 5.37 -15.65 9.69
C GLU A 279 4.02 -15.13 9.22
N THR A 280 2.99 -15.52 9.96
CA THR A 280 1.64 -14.97 9.81
C THR A 280 1.17 -14.41 11.14
N ARG A 281 0.36 -13.36 11.08
CA ARG A 281 -0.30 -12.76 12.26
C ARG A 281 -1.78 -12.60 11.98
N THR A 282 -2.60 -13.12 12.89
CA THR A 282 -4.05 -13.18 12.73
C THR A 282 -4.72 -12.22 13.69
N TYR A 283 -5.62 -11.39 13.16
CA TYR A 283 -6.32 -10.35 13.89
C TYR A 283 -7.80 -10.33 13.53
N MET A 284 -8.62 -9.82 14.45
CA MET A 284 -10.02 -9.45 14.22
C MET A 284 -10.21 -7.97 14.49
N ALA A 285 -10.88 -7.26 13.58
CA ALA A 285 -11.19 -5.84 13.67
C ALA A 285 -12.63 -5.60 13.21
N THR A 286 -13.36 -4.72 13.89
CA THR A 286 -14.72 -4.33 13.51
C THR A 286 -14.76 -3.60 12.18
N ASP A 287 -13.74 -2.78 11.91
CA ASP A 287 -13.52 -1.95 10.74
C ASP A 287 -12.40 -2.53 9.85
N ARG A 288 -12.37 -3.86 9.70
CA ARG A 288 -11.32 -4.61 9.02
C ARG A 288 -10.93 -4.02 7.67
N ASP A 289 -11.88 -3.72 6.79
CA ASP A 289 -11.53 -3.26 5.43
C ASP A 289 -10.95 -1.84 5.46
N SER A 290 -11.35 -0.99 6.41
CA SER A 290 -10.77 0.35 6.60
C SER A 290 -9.33 0.26 7.08
N LEU A 291 -9.06 -0.64 8.04
CA LEU A 291 -7.71 -0.97 8.49
C LEU A 291 -6.86 -1.51 7.33
N LEU A 292 -7.38 -2.47 6.56
CA LEU A 292 -6.67 -3.05 5.42
C LEU A 292 -6.37 -2.02 4.33
N ALA A 293 -7.28 -1.06 4.07
CA ALA A 293 -7.03 0.04 3.14
C ALA A 293 -5.88 0.95 3.63
N SER A 294 -5.86 1.32 4.91
CA SER A 294 -4.75 2.08 5.50
C SER A 294 -3.43 1.32 5.44
N LEU A 295 -3.45 0.03 5.77
CA LEU A 295 -2.26 -0.80 5.78
C LEU A 295 -1.72 -1.02 4.36
N LEU A 296 -2.59 -1.23 3.37
CA LEU A 296 -2.21 -1.40 1.97
C LEU A 296 -1.53 -0.14 1.43
N ASP A 297 -2.12 1.04 1.64
CA ASP A 297 -1.52 2.33 1.26
C ASP A 297 -0.20 2.54 2.00
N GLY A 298 -0.16 2.27 3.31
CA GLY A 298 1.05 2.42 4.11
C GLY A 298 2.22 1.57 3.61
N VAL A 299 1.98 0.31 3.27
CA VAL A 299 3.02 -0.60 2.75
C VAL A 299 3.47 -0.17 1.35
N ARG A 300 2.55 0.26 0.47
CA ARG A 300 2.91 0.78 -0.86
C ARG A 300 3.74 2.06 -0.75
N ALA A 301 3.36 2.96 0.15
CA ALA A 301 4.08 4.21 0.42
C ALA A 301 5.47 3.99 1.02
N SER A 302 5.69 2.89 1.76
CA SER A 302 7.02 2.52 2.27
C SER A 302 7.94 1.92 1.18
N GLY A 303 7.49 1.87 -0.07
CA GLY A 303 8.26 1.37 -1.22
C GLY A 303 7.98 -0.07 -1.63
N ASN A 304 7.17 -0.82 -0.86
CA ASN A 304 6.81 -2.19 -1.22
C ASN A 304 5.59 -2.19 -2.15
N ARG A 305 5.85 -2.29 -3.46
CA ARG A 305 4.82 -2.30 -4.51
C ARG A 305 4.16 -3.67 -4.73
N ASP A 306 4.65 -4.72 -4.06
CA ASP A 306 4.20 -6.11 -4.25
C ASP A 306 3.06 -6.53 -3.30
N VAL A 307 2.80 -5.73 -2.27
CA VAL A 307 1.68 -5.97 -1.36
C VAL A 307 0.34 -5.94 -2.12
N HIS A 308 -0.53 -6.89 -1.78
CA HIS A 308 -1.88 -6.97 -2.30
C HIS A 308 -2.80 -7.65 -1.29
N VAL A 309 -4.10 -7.45 -1.47
CA VAL A 309 -5.15 -8.09 -0.68
C VAL A 309 -5.66 -9.31 -1.43
N LYS A 310 -5.90 -10.41 -0.71
CA LYS A 310 -6.37 -11.69 -1.26
C LYS A 310 -7.31 -12.41 -0.31
N MET A 311 -8.16 -13.30 -0.81
CA MET A 311 -9.13 -14.04 0.00
C MET A 311 -8.59 -15.31 0.67
N THR A 312 -7.51 -15.87 0.12
CA THR A 312 -6.93 -17.14 0.57
C THR A 312 -5.49 -16.94 1.01
N MET A 313 -4.89 -17.87 1.75
CA MET A 313 -3.47 -17.79 2.13
C MET A 313 -2.56 -17.98 0.91
N THR A 314 -1.30 -17.56 1.01
CA THR A 314 -0.32 -17.85 -0.04
C THR A 314 -0.02 -19.35 -0.11
N PRO A 315 -0.26 -20.01 -1.26
CA PRO A 315 -0.04 -21.43 -1.40
C PRO A 315 1.47 -21.68 -1.50
N ARG A 316 2.14 -21.84 -0.36
CA ARG A 316 3.61 -22.03 -0.27
C ARG A 316 4.10 -23.19 -1.14
N GLY A 317 3.33 -24.28 -1.21
CA GLY A 317 3.63 -25.43 -2.07
C GLY A 317 3.43 -25.20 -3.58
N LYS A 318 3.08 -23.99 -4.01
CA LYS A 318 2.97 -23.62 -5.43
C LYS A 318 4.04 -22.60 -5.84
N ARG A 319 4.81 -22.06 -4.91
CA ARG A 319 5.92 -21.13 -5.14
C ARG A 319 7.25 -21.90 -5.25
N LEU A 320 8.13 -21.46 -6.15
CA LEU A 320 9.41 -22.10 -6.48
C LEU A 320 10.62 -21.49 -5.73
N GLY A 321 10.38 -20.63 -4.74
CA GLY A 321 11.43 -20.04 -3.90
C GLY A 321 10.87 -19.36 -2.63
N PRO A 322 11.73 -18.84 -1.75
CA PRO A 322 11.31 -18.09 -0.55
C PRO A 322 10.43 -16.88 -0.91
N LEU A 323 9.59 -16.42 0.04
CA LEU A 323 8.68 -15.28 -0.20
C LEU A 323 9.44 -13.96 -0.42
N GLY A 324 10.53 -13.74 0.32
CA GLY A 324 11.35 -12.52 0.23
C GLY A 324 12.38 -12.50 -0.90
N CYS A 325 12.45 -13.53 -1.74
CA CYS A 325 13.42 -13.61 -2.83
C CYS A 325 12.70 -13.51 -4.19
N PRO A 326 13.20 -12.66 -5.11
CA PRO A 326 12.76 -12.70 -6.51
C PRO A 326 13.16 -14.04 -7.14
N LEU A 327 12.37 -14.50 -8.11
CA LEU A 327 12.66 -15.73 -8.85
C LEU A 327 13.42 -15.41 -10.14
N GLU A 328 14.09 -16.41 -10.71
CA GLU A 328 14.88 -16.28 -11.94
C GLU A 328 14.02 -16.09 -13.20
N GLU A 329 14.64 -15.55 -14.26
CA GLU A 329 13.99 -15.26 -15.55
C GLU A 329 13.38 -16.51 -16.19
N GLU A 330 14.05 -17.66 -16.13
CA GLU A 330 13.58 -18.92 -16.69
C GLU A 330 12.27 -19.37 -16.03
N THR A 331 12.15 -19.14 -14.73
CA THR A 331 10.94 -19.49 -13.96
C THR A 331 9.76 -18.63 -14.39
N GLU A 332 9.96 -17.32 -14.51
CA GLU A 332 8.95 -16.39 -15.02
C GLU A 332 8.49 -16.78 -16.43
N SER A 333 9.45 -17.07 -17.31
CA SER A 333 9.22 -17.45 -18.71
C SER A 333 8.45 -18.76 -18.83
N SER A 334 8.79 -19.76 -18.01
CA SER A 334 8.04 -21.02 -17.94
C SER A 334 6.60 -20.81 -17.49
N HIS A 335 6.34 -19.96 -16.49
CA HIS A 335 4.98 -19.67 -16.05
C HIS A 335 4.14 -18.96 -17.12
N LEU A 336 4.73 -18.07 -17.93
CA LEU A 336 4.06 -17.49 -19.11
C LEU A 336 3.71 -18.56 -20.15
N LYS A 337 4.62 -19.51 -20.41
CA LYS A 337 4.36 -20.65 -21.32
C LYS A 337 3.26 -21.55 -20.78
N PHE A 338 3.23 -21.82 -19.48
CA PHE A 338 2.20 -22.67 -18.88
C PHE A 338 0.80 -22.06 -18.94
N LEU A 339 0.68 -20.73 -18.87
CA LEU A 339 -0.61 -20.07 -19.12
C LEU A 339 -1.10 -20.36 -20.55
N GLN A 340 -0.22 -20.35 -21.55
CA GLN A 340 -0.59 -20.65 -22.93
C GLN A 340 -0.85 -22.13 -23.15
N PHE A 341 0.04 -22.98 -22.64
CA PHE A 341 0.04 -24.42 -22.80
C PHE A 341 0.11 -25.08 -21.41
N PRO A 342 -1.06 -25.22 -20.73
CA PRO A 342 -1.12 -25.88 -19.44
C PRO A 342 -0.49 -27.29 -19.50
N PRO A 343 0.33 -27.67 -18.50
CA PRO A 343 0.83 -29.04 -18.41
C PRO A 343 -0.31 -30.06 -18.37
N LEU A 344 -0.06 -31.25 -18.94
CA LEU A 344 -1.04 -32.33 -18.98
C LEU A 344 -1.54 -32.66 -17.56
N LYS A 345 -2.86 -32.90 -17.41
CA LYS A 345 -3.54 -33.20 -16.13
C LYS A 345 -3.62 -32.05 -15.12
N ARG A 346 -3.29 -30.81 -15.50
CA ARG A 346 -3.43 -29.63 -14.62
C ARG A 346 -4.60 -28.76 -15.08
N SER A 347 -5.40 -28.28 -14.14
CA SER A 347 -6.47 -27.33 -14.45
C SER A 347 -5.89 -25.95 -14.76
N PHE A 348 -6.60 -25.16 -15.56
CA PHE A 348 -6.18 -23.78 -15.83
C PHE A 348 -6.14 -22.93 -14.56
N SER A 349 -7.07 -23.16 -13.63
CA SER A 349 -7.09 -22.56 -12.30
C SER A 349 -5.79 -22.83 -11.51
N GLU A 350 -5.30 -24.07 -11.49
CA GLU A 350 -4.03 -24.38 -10.82
C GLU A 350 -2.84 -23.66 -11.47
N VAL A 351 -2.83 -23.53 -12.80
CA VAL A 351 -1.80 -22.78 -13.53
C VAL A 351 -1.81 -21.30 -13.14
N VAL A 352 -2.98 -20.67 -13.07
CA VAL A 352 -3.14 -19.27 -12.65
C VAL A 352 -2.68 -19.07 -11.20
N GLU A 353 -3.05 -19.98 -10.30
CA GLU A 353 -2.63 -19.91 -8.90
C GLU A 353 -1.11 -20.05 -8.74
N ARG A 354 -0.48 -20.96 -9.50
CA ARG A 354 0.98 -21.08 -9.55
C ARG A 354 1.62 -19.84 -10.15
N PHE A 355 1.08 -19.27 -11.22
CA PHE A 355 1.57 -18.01 -11.78
C PHE A 355 1.55 -16.91 -10.71
N ASN A 356 0.43 -16.70 -10.02
CA ASN A 356 0.29 -15.68 -8.98
C ASN A 356 1.19 -15.92 -7.75
N ALA A 357 1.50 -17.17 -7.42
CA ALA A 357 2.39 -17.51 -6.31
C ALA A 357 3.87 -17.20 -6.62
N ASN A 358 4.25 -17.17 -7.91
CA ASN A 358 5.64 -17.01 -8.36
C ASN A 358 5.94 -15.61 -8.90
N ILE A 359 4.98 -14.97 -9.55
CA ILE A 359 5.18 -13.62 -10.11
C ILE A 359 4.83 -12.57 -9.06
N PRO A 360 5.70 -11.58 -8.80
CA PRO A 360 5.43 -10.46 -7.89
C PRO A 360 4.15 -9.71 -8.27
N TYR A 361 3.46 -9.09 -7.31
CA TYR A 361 2.24 -8.36 -7.63
C TYR A 361 2.53 -7.15 -8.51
N SER A 362 3.69 -6.50 -8.33
CA SER A 362 4.11 -5.33 -9.09
C SER A 362 4.25 -5.58 -10.59
N GLY A 363 4.51 -6.82 -11.01
CA GLY A 363 4.54 -7.22 -12.42
C GLY A 363 5.64 -8.23 -12.72
N LEU A 364 5.90 -8.42 -14.01
CA LEU A 364 6.99 -9.26 -14.53
C LEU A 364 8.34 -8.54 -14.37
N LEU A 365 9.30 -9.20 -13.73
CA LEU A 365 10.65 -8.65 -13.49
C LEU A 365 11.52 -8.66 -14.75
N TYR A 366 11.29 -9.62 -15.66
CA TYR A 366 12.11 -9.87 -16.86
C TYR A 366 11.29 -9.71 -18.15
N SER A 367 10.45 -8.67 -18.20
CA SER A 367 9.54 -8.42 -19.32
C SER A 367 10.19 -7.78 -20.56
N VAL A 368 11.45 -7.36 -20.48
CA VAL A 368 12.19 -6.75 -21.59
C VAL A 368 13.08 -7.81 -22.25
N THR A 369 12.94 -7.98 -23.57
CA THR A 369 13.83 -8.84 -24.36
C THR A 369 15.25 -8.25 -24.35
N GLN A 370 16.25 -9.01 -23.90
CA GLN A 370 17.66 -8.61 -24.05
C GLN A 370 18.10 -8.77 -25.51
N ASP A 371 18.95 -7.87 -26.02
CA ASP A 371 19.45 -7.95 -27.40
C ASP A 371 20.41 -9.15 -27.57
N GLY A 372 20.03 -10.13 -28.40
CA GLY A 372 20.86 -11.29 -28.71
C GLY A 372 20.25 -12.21 -29.77
N LEU A 373 21.09 -12.93 -30.53
CA LEU A 373 20.67 -13.83 -31.63
C LEU A 373 19.74 -14.99 -31.19
N PHE A 374 19.69 -15.29 -29.89
CA PHE A 374 18.86 -16.34 -29.29
C PHE A 374 17.88 -15.79 -28.23
N ALA A 375 17.62 -14.48 -28.23
CA ALA A 375 16.72 -13.86 -27.27
C ALA A 375 15.28 -14.35 -27.46
N GLU A 376 14.68 -14.84 -26.39
CA GLU A 376 13.29 -15.29 -26.39
C GLU A 376 12.36 -14.09 -26.58
N ASN A 377 11.39 -14.21 -27.50
CA ASN A 377 10.44 -13.13 -27.76
C ASN A 377 9.43 -13.02 -26.61
N LYS A 378 9.76 -12.21 -25.60
CA LYS A 378 8.93 -11.98 -24.41
C LYS A 378 7.59 -11.34 -24.75
N GLU A 379 7.53 -10.51 -25.79
CA GLU A 379 6.29 -9.90 -26.25
C GLU A 379 5.26 -10.95 -26.67
N LYS A 380 5.66 -11.95 -27.46
CA LYS A 380 4.79 -13.09 -27.83
C LYS A 380 4.37 -13.92 -26.62
N LEU A 381 5.25 -14.10 -25.63
CA LEU A 381 4.91 -14.83 -24.42
C LEU A 381 3.85 -14.12 -23.57
N ILE A 382 4.01 -12.82 -23.37
CA ILE A 382 3.09 -11.99 -22.57
C ILE A 382 1.73 -11.89 -23.27
N THR A 383 1.73 -11.58 -24.57
CA THR A 383 0.49 -11.48 -25.36
C THR A 383 -0.24 -12.82 -25.43
N GLY A 384 0.47 -13.93 -25.64
CA GLY A 384 -0.16 -15.26 -25.61
C GLY A 384 -0.72 -15.62 -24.23
N ALA A 385 -0.05 -15.24 -23.13
CA ALA A 385 -0.54 -15.48 -21.78
C ALA A 385 -1.83 -14.68 -21.50
N LEU A 386 -1.88 -13.41 -21.90
CA LEU A 386 -3.09 -12.56 -21.82
C LEU A 386 -4.25 -13.14 -22.63
N GLN A 387 -3.98 -13.58 -23.86
CA GLN A 387 -5.00 -14.20 -24.72
C GLN A 387 -5.55 -15.48 -24.07
N SER A 388 -4.69 -16.32 -23.52
CA SER A 388 -5.10 -17.55 -22.84
C SER A 388 -5.92 -17.28 -21.58
N LEU A 389 -5.55 -16.27 -20.78
CA LEU A 389 -6.32 -15.86 -19.60
C LEU A 389 -7.74 -15.43 -19.94
N VAL A 390 -7.97 -14.86 -21.11
CA VAL A 390 -9.30 -14.41 -21.53
C VAL A 390 -10.08 -15.51 -22.26
N GLN A 391 -9.41 -16.44 -22.93
CA GLN A 391 -10.07 -17.53 -23.65
C GLN A 391 -10.39 -18.75 -22.77
N LYS A 392 -9.57 -19.03 -21.75
CA LYS A 392 -9.67 -20.22 -20.90
C LYS A 392 -10.21 -19.91 -19.50
N GLU A 393 -10.81 -18.74 -19.30
CA GLU A 393 -11.25 -18.26 -17.98
C GLU A 393 -12.48 -18.98 -17.39
N GLY A 394 -13.19 -19.79 -18.18
CA GLY A 394 -14.45 -20.42 -17.76
C GLY A 394 -15.61 -19.43 -17.67
N ASP A 395 -16.73 -19.86 -17.10
CA ASP A 395 -17.88 -18.97 -16.90
C ASP A 395 -17.71 -18.10 -15.64
N GLN A 396 -17.50 -16.82 -15.85
CA GLN A 396 -17.27 -15.82 -14.80
C GLN A 396 -18.43 -15.67 -13.82
N SER A 397 -19.65 -16.05 -14.25
CA SER A 397 -20.84 -16.00 -13.40
C SER A 397 -20.86 -17.13 -12.36
N SER A 398 -20.21 -18.27 -12.64
CA SER A 398 -20.31 -19.50 -11.83
C SER A 398 -18.99 -19.97 -11.22
N ILE A 399 -17.83 -19.53 -11.75
CA ILE A 399 -16.52 -19.85 -11.19
C ILE A 399 -16.41 -19.43 -9.70
N THR A 400 -15.58 -20.13 -8.94
CA THR A 400 -15.41 -19.84 -7.51
C THR A 400 -14.77 -18.46 -7.31
N LEU A 401 -15.12 -17.78 -6.22
CA LEU A 401 -14.62 -16.43 -5.93
C LEU A 401 -13.07 -16.34 -5.86
N PRO A 402 -12.34 -17.29 -5.24
CA PRO A 402 -10.87 -17.24 -5.21
C PRO A 402 -10.23 -17.42 -6.58
N GLU A 403 -10.85 -18.23 -7.46
CA GLU A 403 -10.37 -18.42 -8.82
C GLU A 403 -10.61 -17.17 -9.67
N LEU A 404 -11.79 -16.53 -9.52
CA LEU A 404 -12.11 -15.27 -10.17
C LEU A 404 -11.16 -14.14 -9.73
N GLU A 405 -10.93 -14.00 -8.42
CA GLU A 405 -9.94 -13.09 -7.85
C GLU A 405 -8.53 -13.39 -8.42
N GLY A 406 -8.14 -14.66 -8.44
CA GLY A 406 -6.87 -15.11 -9.00
C GLY A 406 -6.67 -14.74 -10.47
N GLN A 407 -7.73 -14.77 -11.29
CA GLN A 407 -7.66 -14.34 -12.68
C GLN A 407 -7.40 -12.83 -12.80
N PHE A 408 -8.05 -11.99 -11.99
CA PHE A 408 -7.76 -10.55 -11.96
C PHE A 408 -6.34 -10.25 -11.46
N HIS A 409 -5.88 -10.96 -10.43
CA HIS A 409 -4.51 -10.88 -9.93
C HIS A 409 -3.47 -11.27 -11.00
N ALA A 410 -3.77 -12.24 -11.87
CA ALA A 410 -2.89 -12.62 -12.97
C ALA A 410 -2.90 -11.56 -14.08
N LEU A 411 -4.08 -11.06 -14.46
CA LEU A 411 -4.22 -9.98 -15.44
C LEU A 411 -3.46 -8.72 -14.99
N ARG A 412 -3.64 -8.29 -13.73
CA ARG A 412 -2.95 -7.13 -13.14
C ARG A 412 -1.43 -7.24 -13.28
N ARG A 413 -0.86 -8.42 -13.01
CA ARG A 413 0.58 -8.67 -13.12
C ARG A 413 1.09 -8.58 -14.56
N LEU A 414 0.32 -9.09 -15.52
CA LEU A 414 0.70 -9.06 -16.93
C LEU A 414 0.57 -7.64 -17.52
N VAL A 415 -0.51 -6.93 -17.22
CA VAL A 415 -0.73 -5.55 -17.72
C VAL A 415 0.20 -4.53 -17.08
N ALA A 416 0.85 -4.89 -15.96
CA ALA A 416 1.90 -4.09 -15.36
C ALA A 416 3.21 -4.07 -16.17
N SER A 417 3.36 -4.91 -17.19
CA SER A 417 4.48 -4.84 -18.15
C SER A 417 4.15 -3.90 -19.31
N LYS A 418 5.15 -3.32 -19.97
CA LYS A 418 4.94 -2.44 -21.15
C LYS A 418 4.10 -3.12 -22.25
N ILE A 419 4.41 -4.39 -22.52
CA ILE A 419 3.68 -5.18 -23.51
C ILE A 419 2.24 -5.41 -23.07
N GLY A 420 2.01 -5.86 -21.83
CA GLY A 420 0.66 -6.09 -21.35
C GLY A 420 -0.18 -4.82 -21.23
N PHE A 421 0.43 -3.70 -20.85
CA PHE A 421 -0.21 -2.38 -20.78
C PHE A 421 -0.72 -1.93 -22.16
N SER A 422 0.12 -2.10 -23.20
CA SER A 422 -0.23 -1.78 -24.59
C SER A 422 -1.19 -2.78 -25.24
N ALA A 423 -1.17 -4.04 -24.80
CA ALA A 423 -2.07 -5.08 -25.29
C ALA A 423 -3.54 -4.71 -25.10
N PHE A 424 -3.88 -3.87 -24.12
CA PHE A 424 -5.25 -3.43 -23.88
C PHE A 424 -5.93 -2.83 -25.13
N THR A 425 -5.20 -2.01 -25.90
CA THR A 425 -5.73 -1.42 -27.14
C THR A 425 -5.15 -2.06 -28.40
N ALA A 426 -4.00 -2.73 -28.31
CA ALA A 426 -3.34 -3.34 -29.47
C ALA A 426 -3.84 -4.76 -29.78
N MET A 427 -4.33 -5.51 -28.78
CA MET A 427 -4.79 -6.89 -28.97
C MET A 427 -6.27 -6.94 -29.36
N PRO A 428 -6.63 -7.53 -30.51
CA PRO A 428 -8.03 -7.62 -30.93
C PRO A 428 -8.90 -8.41 -29.94
N GLY A 429 -10.05 -7.87 -29.57
CA GLY A 429 -11.04 -8.53 -28.70
C GLY A 429 -10.69 -8.58 -27.21
N PHE A 430 -9.47 -8.19 -26.84
CA PHE A 430 -9.00 -8.26 -25.46
C PHE A 430 -9.73 -7.24 -24.57
N ARG A 431 -9.87 -6.00 -25.03
CA ARG A 431 -10.63 -4.93 -24.35
C ARG A 431 -12.07 -5.36 -24.04
N GLU A 432 -12.80 -5.85 -25.03
CA GLU A 432 -14.21 -6.24 -24.89
C GLU A 432 -14.37 -7.38 -23.89
N SER A 433 -13.42 -8.32 -23.90
CA SER A 433 -13.45 -9.47 -23.01
C SER A 433 -13.13 -9.09 -21.57
N VAL A 434 -12.10 -8.26 -21.35
CA VAL A 434 -11.80 -7.69 -20.02
C VAL A 434 -12.99 -6.87 -19.51
N GLY A 435 -13.61 -6.04 -20.34
CA GLY A 435 -14.80 -5.27 -19.96
C GLY A 435 -15.97 -6.16 -19.55
N LYS A 436 -16.30 -7.21 -20.33
CA LYS A 436 -17.33 -8.20 -19.97
C LYS A 436 -17.00 -8.92 -18.66
N LYS A 437 -15.73 -9.28 -18.46
CA LYS A 437 -15.25 -9.93 -17.25
C LYS A 437 -15.45 -9.05 -16.01
N VAL A 438 -15.06 -7.78 -16.07
CA VAL A 438 -15.25 -6.80 -14.99
C VAL A 438 -16.75 -6.66 -14.68
N VAL A 439 -17.59 -6.44 -15.69
CA VAL A 439 -19.05 -6.30 -15.47
C VAL A 439 -19.66 -7.55 -14.83
N LYS A 440 -19.27 -8.76 -15.27
CA LYS A 440 -19.73 -10.01 -14.65
C LYS A 440 -19.23 -10.15 -13.20
N ALA A 441 -18.00 -9.72 -12.93
CA ALA A 441 -17.41 -9.76 -11.60
C ALA A 441 -18.10 -8.81 -10.62
N LEU A 442 -18.45 -7.60 -11.05
CA LEU A 442 -19.20 -6.63 -10.24
C LEU A 442 -20.58 -7.18 -9.85
N LYS A 443 -21.24 -7.91 -10.76
CA LYS A 443 -22.52 -8.61 -10.51
C LYS A 443 -22.41 -9.79 -9.54
N ARG A 444 -21.21 -10.18 -9.11
CA ARG A 444 -21.02 -11.20 -8.06
C ARG A 444 -21.23 -10.64 -6.65
N GLU A 445 -21.34 -9.32 -6.51
CA GLU A 445 -21.60 -8.62 -5.23
C GLU A 445 -20.65 -9.07 -4.12
N ASN A 446 -19.37 -9.20 -4.46
CA ASN A 446 -18.34 -9.61 -3.52
C ASN A 446 -17.18 -8.62 -3.52
N ASP A 447 -16.97 -7.96 -2.38
CA ASP A 447 -16.00 -6.86 -2.25
C ASP A 447 -14.57 -7.25 -2.64
N GLY A 448 -14.12 -8.47 -2.35
CA GLY A 448 -12.74 -8.83 -2.68
C GLY A 448 -12.56 -9.09 -4.18
N VAL A 449 -13.56 -9.66 -4.86
CA VAL A 449 -13.55 -9.79 -6.33
C VAL A 449 -13.65 -8.39 -6.96
N THR A 450 -14.56 -7.56 -6.46
CA THR A 450 -14.72 -6.18 -6.93
C THR A 450 -13.43 -5.39 -6.76
N HIS A 451 -12.80 -5.46 -5.59
CA HIS A 451 -11.51 -4.81 -5.32
C HIS A 451 -10.42 -5.27 -6.30
N ALA A 452 -10.26 -6.59 -6.51
CA ALA A 452 -9.27 -7.11 -7.46
C ALA A 452 -9.56 -6.67 -8.91
N ALA A 453 -10.83 -6.58 -9.29
CA ALA A 453 -11.23 -6.10 -10.61
C ALA A 453 -10.91 -4.62 -10.81
N ILE A 454 -11.24 -3.76 -9.83
CA ILE A 454 -10.97 -2.31 -9.90
C ILE A 454 -9.46 -2.01 -9.80
N ASP A 455 -8.71 -2.70 -8.95
CA ASP A 455 -7.23 -2.54 -8.87
C ASP A 455 -6.55 -2.96 -10.19
N MET A 456 -7.07 -3.99 -10.88
CA MET A 456 -6.62 -4.35 -12.24
C MET A 456 -6.96 -3.27 -13.27
N VAL A 457 -8.17 -2.68 -13.22
CA VAL A 457 -8.55 -1.55 -14.09
C VAL A 457 -7.66 -0.33 -13.82
N CYS A 458 -7.31 -0.05 -12.56
CA CYS A 458 -6.36 0.99 -12.20
C CYS A 458 -4.97 0.76 -12.83
N ALA A 459 -4.48 -0.47 -12.84
CA ALA A 459 -3.22 -0.84 -13.50
C ALA A 459 -3.25 -0.67 -15.04
N LEU A 460 -4.44 -0.56 -15.65
CA LEU A 460 -4.61 -0.19 -17.06
C LEU A 460 -4.67 1.32 -17.29
N MET A 461 -4.98 2.11 -16.27
CA MET A 461 -5.03 3.58 -16.35
C MET A 461 -3.71 4.26 -16.04
N HIS A 462 -2.88 3.64 -15.20
CA HIS A 462 -1.57 4.16 -14.81
C HIS A 462 -0.52 3.05 -15.00
N PRO A 463 0.52 3.28 -15.83
CA PRO A 463 1.57 2.29 -16.03
C PRO A 463 2.28 1.93 -14.72
N MET A 464 2.43 0.63 -14.44
CA MET A 464 3.09 0.12 -13.23
C MET A 464 4.58 -0.26 -13.47
N HIS A 465 5.19 0.28 -14.53
CA HIS A 465 6.56 0.00 -14.95
C HIS A 465 7.32 1.30 -15.29
N ASP A 466 8.65 1.25 -15.25
CA ASP A 466 9.49 2.44 -15.47
C ASP A 466 9.50 2.94 -16.92
N ASN A 467 9.13 2.09 -17.89
CA ASN A 467 9.08 2.43 -19.31
C ASN A 467 7.81 3.18 -19.72
N TYR A 468 7.50 4.29 -19.05
CA TYR A 468 6.26 5.06 -19.25
C TYR A 468 6.06 5.50 -20.70
N ASP A 469 4.90 5.15 -21.26
CA ASP A 469 4.42 5.64 -22.54
C ASP A 469 3.10 6.41 -22.32
N LEU A 470 3.21 7.74 -22.32
CA LEU A 470 2.07 8.64 -22.16
C LEU A 470 1.02 8.45 -23.25
N ARG A 471 1.42 8.10 -24.47
CA ARG A 471 0.48 7.87 -25.57
C ARG A 471 -0.37 6.64 -25.29
N GLN A 472 0.28 5.56 -24.85
CA GLN A 472 -0.44 4.34 -24.51
C GLN A 472 -1.36 4.55 -23.31
N GLU A 473 -0.94 5.35 -22.32
CA GLU A 473 -1.78 5.77 -21.20
C GLU A 473 -3.05 6.51 -21.68
N GLN A 474 -2.91 7.47 -22.60
CA GLN A 474 -4.04 8.19 -23.20
C GLN A 474 -5.02 7.25 -23.92
N LEU A 475 -4.51 6.30 -24.70
CA LEU A 475 -5.32 5.33 -25.44
C LEU A 475 -6.09 4.40 -24.49
N ASN A 476 -5.43 3.92 -23.43
CA ASN A 476 -6.07 3.07 -22.42
C ASN A 476 -7.17 3.85 -21.67
N LYS A 477 -6.88 5.07 -21.20
CA LYS A 477 -7.87 5.92 -20.51
C LYS A 477 -9.06 6.23 -21.40
N SER A 478 -8.84 6.66 -22.64
CA SER A 478 -9.94 6.91 -23.59
C SER A 478 -10.80 5.65 -23.80
N SER A 479 -10.17 4.48 -23.89
CA SER A 479 -10.88 3.21 -24.06
C SER A 479 -11.70 2.81 -22.82
N LEU A 480 -11.17 3.02 -21.61
CA LEU A 480 -11.86 2.71 -20.34
C LEU A 480 -13.01 3.69 -20.05
N LEU A 481 -12.82 4.97 -20.33
CA LEU A 481 -13.78 6.04 -20.02
C LEU A 481 -14.84 6.27 -21.11
N SER A 482 -14.78 5.52 -22.21
CA SER A 482 -15.70 5.72 -23.34
C SER A 482 -17.15 5.31 -23.11
N THR A 483 -17.45 4.50 -22.09
CA THR A 483 -18.78 3.92 -21.89
C THR A 483 -19.48 4.54 -20.68
N ASN A 484 -20.34 5.53 -20.92
CA ASN A 484 -21.07 6.24 -19.85
C ASN A 484 -21.83 5.30 -18.92
N LYS A 485 -22.59 4.32 -19.45
CA LYS A 485 -23.32 3.33 -18.64
C LYS A 485 -22.42 2.52 -17.71
N PHE A 486 -21.19 2.25 -18.13
CA PHE A 486 -20.23 1.54 -17.30
C PHE A 486 -19.71 2.44 -16.18
N LEU A 487 -19.41 3.71 -16.48
CA LEU A 487 -19.00 4.71 -15.49
C LEU A 487 -20.10 4.97 -14.46
N GLU A 488 -21.35 5.14 -14.89
CA GLU A 488 -22.51 5.26 -14.01
C GLU A 488 -22.62 4.05 -13.09
N SER A 489 -22.55 2.82 -13.63
CA SER A 489 -22.60 1.60 -12.81
C SER A 489 -21.46 1.52 -11.79
N LEU A 490 -20.25 1.99 -12.12
CA LEU A 490 -19.13 2.04 -11.19
C LEU A 490 -19.34 3.08 -10.09
N LEU A 491 -19.84 4.27 -10.44
CA LEU A 491 -20.09 5.34 -9.50
C LEU A 491 -21.27 5.02 -8.57
N ASP A 492 -22.32 4.38 -9.07
CA ASP A 492 -23.47 3.97 -8.28
C ASP A 492 -23.09 2.86 -7.30
N MET A 493 -22.27 1.89 -7.73
CA MET A 493 -21.67 0.90 -6.84
C MET A 493 -20.83 1.58 -5.75
N TRP A 494 -19.97 2.52 -6.14
CA TRP A 494 -19.13 3.26 -5.20
C TRP A 494 -19.96 4.02 -4.16
N ILE A 495 -21.01 4.75 -4.57
CA ILE A 495 -21.91 5.42 -3.62
C ILE A 495 -22.58 4.43 -2.68
N GLY A 496 -23.06 3.29 -3.19
CA GLY A 496 -23.69 2.25 -2.39
C GLY A 496 -22.78 1.72 -1.27
N LEU A 497 -21.46 1.80 -1.43
CA LEU A 497 -20.47 1.45 -0.40
C LEU A 497 -20.18 2.59 0.58
N VAL A 498 -20.35 3.84 0.15
CA VAL A 498 -20.09 5.04 0.97
C VAL A 498 -21.31 5.43 1.81
N VAL A 499 -22.51 5.16 1.31
CA VAL A 499 -23.80 5.51 1.92
C VAL A 499 -24.42 4.25 2.50
N SER A 500 -24.57 4.19 3.83
CA SER A 500 -25.34 3.14 4.49
C SER A 500 -26.73 2.99 3.84
N PRO A 501 -27.27 1.76 3.69
CA PRO A 501 -28.49 1.46 2.93
C PRO A 501 -29.78 2.11 3.48
N GLN A 502 -29.71 2.94 4.51
CA GLN A 502 -30.87 3.56 5.15
C GLN A 502 -31.13 5.03 4.75
N ILE A 503 -30.23 5.67 3.97
CA ILE A 503 -30.38 7.08 3.53
C ILE A 503 -30.75 7.21 2.04
N VAL A 504 -30.84 6.11 1.27
CA VAL A 504 -31.31 6.17 -0.12
C VAL A 504 -32.84 6.21 -0.15
N CYS A 505 -33.42 7.38 0.14
CA CYS A 505 -34.83 7.65 -0.09
C CYS A 505 -35.03 8.43 -1.41
N SER A 506 -35.82 7.82 -2.30
CA SER A 506 -36.73 8.45 -3.28
C SER A 506 -36.37 8.57 -4.77
N CYS A 507 -35.27 8.03 -5.29
CA CYS A 507 -35.03 8.12 -6.76
C CYS A 507 -34.81 6.85 -7.58
N HIS A 508 -34.61 5.65 -7.03
CA HIS A 508 -34.71 4.40 -7.82
C HIS A 508 -35.19 3.25 -6.94
N VAL A 509 -36.43 2.82 -7.17
CA VAL A 509 -37.01 1.58 -6.65
C VAL A 509 -36.23 0.40 -7.25
N TYR A 510 -35.88 -0.62 -6.45
CA TYR A 510 -35.26 -1.93 -6.81
C TYR A 510 -33.82 -2.27 -6.33
N LEU A 511 -33.29 -1.70 -5.25
CA LEU A 511 -32.08 -2.26 -4.59
C LEU A 511 -32.22 -2.20 -3.05
N GLN A 512 -33.07 -3.04 -2.49
CA GLN A 512 -33.35 -3.06 -1.04
C GLN A 512 -32.49 -4.08 -0.25
N ASP A 513 -31.53 -4.76 -0.86
CA ASP A 513 -30.77 -5.85 -0.22
C ASP A 513 -29.25 -5.63 -0.11
N ILE A 514 -28.74 -4.40 -0.27
CA ILE A 514 -27.30 -4.13 -0.03
C ILE A 514 -27.06 -3.98 1.48
N CYS A 515 -26.88 -5.11 2.15
CA CYS A 515 -26.40 -5.19 3.53
C CYS A 515 -24.97 -4.68 3.64
N LEU A 516 -24.74 -3.47 4.14
CA LEU A 516 -23.41 -3.06 4.59
C LEU A 516 -23.50 -2.39 5.96
N SER A 517 -23.26 -3.23 6.96
CA SER A 517 -22.80 -2.84 8.28
C SER A 517 -21.50 -2.04 8.14
N HIS A 518 -21.32 -1.06 9.03
CA HIS A 518 -20.13 -0.21 9.11
C HIS A 518 -18.83 -0.97 8.78
N GLY A 519 -18.07 -0.50 7.79
CA GLY A 519 -16.67 -0.93 7.57
C GLY A 519 -16.44 -2.11 6.62
N THR A 520 -17.44 -2.55 5.84
CA THR A 520 -17.25 -3.52 4.75
C THR A 520 -17.25 -2.79 3.40
N GLY A 521 -16.21 -2.98 2.58
CA GLY A 521 -16.08 -2.31 1.27
C GLY A 521 -15.11 -1.14 1.18
N ALA A 522 -14.47 -0.72 2.27
CA ALA A 522 -13.49 0.40 2.26
C ALA A 522 -12.30 0.17 1.30
N LEU A 523 -11.91 -1.09 1.07
CA LEU A 523 -10.91 -1.45 0.05
C LEU A 523 -11.38 -1.10 -1.36
N VAL A 524 -12.65 -1.37 -1.68
CA VAL A 524 -13.24 -1.02 -2.98
C VAL A 524 -13.36 0.49 -3.12
N VAL A 525 -13.78 1.18 -2.05
CA VAL A 525 -13.81 2.66 -2.02
C VAL A 525 -12.43 3.24 -2.30
N SER A 526 -11.39 2.70 -1.66
CA SER A 526 -10.00 3.11 -1.91
C SER A 526 -9.58 2.91 -3.37
N ALA A 527 -9.86 1.73 -3.96
CA ALA A 527 -9.53 1.45 -5.36
C ALA A 527 -10.33 2.33 -6.34
N MET A 528 -11.58 2.67 -6.01
CA MET A 528 -12.38 3.62 -6.79
C MET A 528 -11.86 5.05 -6.71
N LEU A 529 -11.35 5.48 -5.54
CA LEU A 529 -10.68 6.76 -5.42
C LEU A 529 -9.37 6.80 -6.22
N ASP A 530 -8.62 5.70 -6.31
CA ASP A 530 -7.46 5.60 -7.20
C ASP A 530 -7.89 5.72 -8.68
N PHE A 531 -8.96 5.03 -9.09
CA PHE A 531 -9.54 5.16 -10.44
C PHE A 531 -9.89 6.61 -10.77
N LEU A 532 -10.60 7.30 -9.87
CA LEU A 532 -10.97 8.71 -10.04
C LEU A 532 -9.75 9.63 -10.00
N THR A 533 -8.75 9.32 -9.18
CA THR A 533 -7.49 10.06 -9.12
C THR A 533 -6.76 9.98 -10.46
N PHE A 534 -6.64 8.78 -11.04
CA PHE A 534 -6.00 8.60 -12.33
C PHE A 534 -6.77 9.24 -13.50
N ALA A 535 -8.09 9.39 -13.38
CA ALA A 535 -8.92 10.02 -14.40
C ALA A 535 -8.96 11.55 -14.29
N LEU A 536 -9.18 12.09 -13.07
CA LEU A 536 -9.60 13.47 -12.83
C LEU A 536 -8.54 14.32 -12.12
N CYS A 537 -7.61 13.73 -11.38
CA CYS A 537 -6.68 14.49 -10.56
C CYS A 537 -5.34 14.73 -11.24
N VAL A 538 -4.76 15.91 -11.03
CA VAL A 538 -3.39 16.25 -11.48
C VAL A 538 -2.36 15.42 -10.71
N PRO A 539 -1.25 14.99 -11.35
CA PRO A 539 -0.90 15.19 -12.76
C PRO A 539 -1.53 14.18 -13.72
N TYR A 540 -2.26 13.18 -13.23
CA TYR A 540 -2.75 12.08 -14.05
C TYR A 540 -3.82 12.51 -15.07
N SER A 541 -4.64 13.51 -14.77
CA SER A 541 -5.72 13.97 -15.65
C SER A 541 -5.26 14.68 -16.92
N GLU A 542 -3.98 15.02 -17.02
CA GLU A 542 -3.37 15.61 -18.22
C GLU A 542 -3.33 14.61 -19.40
N THR A 543 -3.37 13.31 -19.13
CA THR A 543 -3.48 12.25 -20.14
C THR A 543 -4.91 11.77 -20.35
N THR A 544 -5.91 12.38 -19.71
CA THR A 544 -7.33 12.10 -19.94
C THR A 544 -7.85 12.98 -21.07
N ASP A 545 -8.57 12.38 -22.03
CA ASP A 545 -9.23 13.14 -23.10
C ASP A 545 -10.24 14.14 -22.50
N GLY A 546 -10.30 15.35 -23.06
CA GLY A 546 -11.11 16.44 -22.52
C GLY A 546 -12.60 16.11 -22.44
N LYS A 547 -13.16 15.40 -23.43
CA LYS A 547 -14.60 15.04 -23.40
C LYS A 547 -14.89 13.99 -22.33
N HIS A 548 -14.02 12.98 -22.23
CA HIS A 548 -14.17 11.95 -21.20
C HIS A 548 -13.95 12.52 -19.80
N PHE A 549 -13.03 13.47 -19.64
CA PHE A 549 -12.82 14.21 -18.40
C PHE A 549 -14.08 14.96 -17.98
N ASP A 550 -14.63 15.79 -18.88
CA ASP A 550 -15.80 16.63 -18.58
C ASP A 550 -17.01 15.77 -18.18
N THR A 551 -17.32 14.72 -18.95
CA THR A 551 -18.43 13.80 -18.63
C THR A 551 -18.26 13.13 -17.27
N LEU A 552 -17.06 12.62 -16.96
CA LEU A 552 -16.83 11.95 -15.69
C LEU A 552 -16.84 12.94 -14.51
N LEU A 553 -16.29 14.14 -14.69
CA LEU A 553 -16.29 15.19 -13.67
C LEU A 553 -17.72 15.60 -13.31
N GLU A 554 -18.59 15.76 -14.31
CA GLU A 554 -20.01 16.07 -14.11
C GLU A 554 -20.73 14.94 -13.34
N MET A 555 -20.54 13.69 -13.75
CA MET A 555 -21.12 12.52 -13.05
C MET A 555 -20.67 12.41 -11.58
N VAL A 556 -19.41 12.77 -11.28
CA VAL A 556 -18.87 12.79 -9.91
C VAL A 556 -19.40 14.00 -9.14
N ALA A 557 -19.50 15.17 -9.77
CA ALA A 557 -20.04 16.39 -9.17
C ALA A 557 -21.50 16.23 -8.74
N ASP A 558 -22.33 15.55 -9.55
CA ASP A 558 -23.71 15.20 -9.20
C ASP A 558 -23.81 14.36 -7.92
N ARG A 559 -22.73 13.65 -7.60
CA ARG A 559 -22.58 12.76 -6.45
C ARG A 559 -21.67 13.36 -5.36
N GLY A 560 -21.32 14.65 -5.49
CA GLY A 560 -20.26 15.29 -4.72
C GLY A 560 -20.51 15.33 -3.21
N ARG A 561 -21.77 15.32 -2.78
CA ARG A 561 -22.12 15.23 -1.35
C ARG A 561 -21.54 13.99 -0.68
N SER A 562 -21.51 12.85 -1.36
CA SER A 562 -20.96 11.59 -0.83
C SER A 562 -19.46 11.67 -0.54
N LEU A 563 -18.71 12.53 -1.24
CA LEU A 563 -17.28 12.74 -0.98
C LEU A 563 -17.02 13.31 0.41
N PHE A 564 -17.91 14.16 0.93
CA PHE A 564 -17.73 14.78 2.25
C PHE A 564 -17.77 13.76 3.40
N ARG A 565 -18.54 12.68 3.23
CA ARG A 565 -18.55 11.56 4.21
C ARG A 565 -17.20 10.86 4.31
N LEU A 566 -16.42 10.86 3.23
CA LEU A 566 -15.10 10.23 3.19
C LEU A 566 -14.04 11.02 3.95
N PHE A 567 -14.25 12.32 4.21
CA PHE A 567 -13.29 13.14 4.97
C PHE A 567 -13.17 12.73 6.44
N GLN A 568 -14.14 11.98 6.96
CA GLN A 568 -14.12 11.47 8.33
C GLN A 568 -13.83 9.97 8.38
N HIS A 569 -13.46 9.36 7.26
CA HIS A 569 -13.16 7.94 7.22
C HIS A 569 -11.87 7.64 8.01
N PRO A 570 -11.80 6.55 8.82
CA PRO A 570 -10.63 6.24 9.65
C PRO A 570 -9.35 5.97 8.85
N SER A 571 -9.48 5.65 7.55
CA SER A 571 -8.32 5.51 6.65
C SER A 571 -7.96 6.84 5.98
N LEU A 572 -6.79 7.39 6.32
CA LEU A 572 -6.24 8.59 5.69
C LEU A 572 -6.04 8.46 4.18
N ALA A 573 -5.82 7.25 3.66
CA ALA A 573 -5.74 7.00 2.23
C ALA A 573 -7.06 7.36 1.51
N VAL A 574 -8.19 7.01 2.13
CA VAL A 574 -9.54 7.32 1.64
C VAL A 574 -9.79 8.84 1.74
N VAL A 575 -9.43 9.46 2.87
CA VAL A 575 -9.53 10.92 3.06
C VAL A 575 -8.74 11.68 2.00
N LYS A 576 -7.49 11.27 1.75
CA LYS A 576 -6.61 11.86 0.74
C LYS A 576 -7.18 11.69 -0.68
N GLY A 577 -7.62 10.49 -1.03
CA GLY A 577 -8.22 10.23 -2.34
C GLY A 577 -9.48 11.08 -2.57
N ALA A 578 -10.36 11.16 -1.58
CA ALA A 578 -11.55 12.01 -1.64
C ALA A 578 -11.20 13.50 -1.77
N GLY A 579 -10.16 13.97 -1.08
CA GLY A 579 -9.72 15.36 -1.14
C GLY A 579 -9.10 15.74 -2.48
N LEU A 580 -8.35 14.83 -3.12
CA LEU A 580 -7.84 15.02 -4.47
C LEU A 580 -8.98 15.15 -5.49
N VAL A 581 -9.99 14.28 -5.39
CA VAL A 581 -11.18 14.34 -6.25
C VAL A 581 -11.97 15.62 -6.00
N MET A 582 -12.22 16.00 -4.75
CA MET A 582 -12.91 17.23 -4.40
C MET A 582 -12.19 18.48 -4.94
N ARG A 583 -10.86 18.50 -4.85
CA ARG A 583 -10.03 19.55 -5.44
C ARG A 583 -10.29 19.66 -6.95
N ALA A 584 -10.27 18.54 -7.68
CA ALA A 584 -10.54 18.54 -9.12
C ALA A 584 -11.95 19.03 -9.46
N VAL A 585 -12.97 18.64 -8.67
CA VAL A 585 -14.36 19.07 -8.84
C VAL A 585 -14.51 20.59 -8.67
N ILE A 586 -13.87 21.19 -7.67
CA ILE A 586 -14.00 22.64 -7.41
C ILE A 586 -13.19 23.47 -8.40
N GLU A 587 -11.96 23.05 -8.73
CA GLU A 587 -11.08 23.84 -9.59
C GLU A 587 -11.48 23.79 -11.06
N GLU A 588 -11.90 22.61 -11.55
CA GLU A 588 -12.17 22.39 -12.97
C GLU A 588 -13.66 22.30 -13.31
N GLY A 589 -14.55 22.18 -12.32
CA GLY A 589 -16.00 22.13 -12.49
C GLY A 589 -16.60 23.47 -12.92
N GLU A 590 -17.90 23.47 -13.25
CA GLU A 590 -18.63 24.72 -13.51
C GLU A 590 -18.72 25.57 -12.22
N VAL A 591 -18.83 26.89 -12.37
CA VAL A 591 -18.85 27.83 -11.22
C VAL A 591 -19.98 27.48 -10.23
N GLU A 592 -21.14 27.06 -10.76
CA GLU A 592 -22.27 26.61 -9.93
C GLU A 592 -21.96 25.33 -9.16
N VAL A 593 -21.24 24.38 -9.76
CA VAL A 593 -20.81 23.13 -9.09
C VAL A 593 -19.91 23.49 -7.92
N ALA A 594 -18.95 24.37 -8.15
CA ALA A 594 -18.01 24.77 -7.13
C ALA A 594 -18.71 25.51 -5.97
N ALA A 595 -19.61 26.45 -6.24
CA ALA A 595 -20.41 27.11 -5.21
C ALA A 595 -21.22 26.09 -4.38
N ARG A 596 -21.87 25.12 -5.03
CA ARG A 596 -22.57 24.03 -4.33
C ARG A 596 -21.62 23.21 -3.45
N MET A 597 -20.40 22.91 -3.90
CA MET A 597 -19.42 22.19 -3.09
C MET A 597 -18.91 23.03 -1.90
N GLN A 598 -18.80 24.35 -2.03
CA GLN A 598 -18.47 25.26 -0.94
C GLN A 598 -19.57 25.27 0.14
N ASP A 599 -20.83 25.35 -0.27
CA ASP A 599 -21.98 25.24 0.65
C ASP A 599 -22.03 23.88 1.36
N LEU A 600 -21.79 22.79 0.62
CA LEU A 600 -21.73 21.45 1.20
C LEU A 600 -20.55 21.28 2.16
N ALA A 601 -19.41 21.93 1.94
CA ALA A 601 -18.28 21.89 2.85
C ALA A 601 -18.62 22.49 4.23
N LEU A 602 -19.50 23.50 4.24
CA LEU A 602 -20.09 24.04 5.47
C LEU A 602 -21.16 23.08 6.01
N ALA A 603 -22.13 22.66 5.19
CA ALA A 603 -23.23 21.82 5.68
C ALA A 603 -22.76 20.47 6.26
N GLU A 604 -21.72 19.85 5.70
CA GLU A 604 -21.19 18.55 6.14
C GLU A 604 -20.09 18.68 7.21
N GLY A 605 -19.78 19.89 7.70
CA GLY A 605 -18.76 20.10 8.73
C GLY A 605 -17.33 19.73 8.29
N ALA A 606 -17.05 19.78 6.98
CA ALA A 606 -15.75 19.41 6.44
C ALA A 606 -14.71 20.52 6.58
N LEU A 607 -15.13 21.78 6.48
CA LEU A 607 -14.24 22.93 6.66
C LEU A 607 -13.52 22.92 8.02
N PRO A 608 -14.17 22.79 9.18
CA PRO A 608 -13.47 22.79 10.47
C PRO A 608 -12.49 21.60 10.60
N CYS A 609 -12.85 20.42 10.07
CA CYS A 609 -11.96 19.24 10.04
C CYS A 609 -10.65 19.51 9.27
N HIS A 610 -10.75 20.06 8.07
CA HIS A 610 -9.58 20.37 7.25
C HIS A 610 -8.84 21.63 7.74
N LEU A 611 -9.53 22.56 8.39
CA LEU A 611 -8.89 23.72 9.02
C LEU A 611 -8.01 23.28 10.19
N LEU A 612 -8.51 22.39 11.05
CA LEU A 612 -7.71 21.78 12.13
C LEU A 612 -6.45 21.12 11.57
N THR A 613 -6.60 20.31 10.52
CA THR A 613 -5.47 19.66 9.84
C THR A 613 -4.49 20.67 9.22
N ALA A 614 -5.01 21.67 8.51
CA ALA A 614 -4.22 22.69 7.81
C ALA A 614 -3.35 23.52 8.77
N LEU A 615 -3.89 23.83 9.95
CA LEU A 615 -3.29 24.72 10.95
C LEU A 615 -2.38 23.97 11.93
N PHE A 616 -2.81 22.81 12.43
CA PHE A 616 -2.21 22.18 13.61
C PHE A 616 -1.44 20.88 13.34
N THR A 617 -1.51 20.32 12.13
CA THR A 617 -0.67 19.18 11.77
C THR A 617 0.80 19.63 11.68
N GLN A 618 1.63 19.14 12.60
CA GLN A 618 3.07 19.36 12.66
C GLN A 618 3.80 18.01 12.56
N GLY A 619 5.05 18.00 12.09
CA GLY A 619 5.87 16.79 12.01
C GLY A 619 6.71 16.68 10.74
N LEU A 620 7.53 15.62 10.67
CA LEU A 620 8.37 15.27 9.51
C LEU A 620 7.75 14.16 8.63
N ASP A 621 6.67 13.52 9.11
CA ASP A 621 5.99 12.40 8.43
C ASP A 621 5.44 12.83 7.07
N GLY A 622 5.82 12.11 6.01
CA GLY A 622 5.42 12.50 4.67
C GLY A 622 3.93 12.41 4.37
N ARG A 623 3.20 11.48 4.99
CA ARG A 623 1.76 11.28 4.75
C ARG A 623 0.94 12.38 5.40
N LEU A 624 1.25 12.69 6.66
CA LEU A 624 0.61 13.79 7.40
C LEU A 624 0.88 15.14 6.74
N LEU A 625 2.11 15.35 6.25
CA LEU A 625 2.46 16.55 5.49
C LEU A 625 1.70 16.65 4.17
N THR A 626 1.53 15.56 3.42
CA THR A 626 0.69 15.56 2.21
C THR A 626 -0.78 15.84 2.53
N HIS A 627 -1.32 15.24 3.60
CA HIS A 627 -2.70 15.49 4.04
C HIS A 627 -2.90 16.95 4.47
N ARG A 628 -1.93 17.55 5.16
CA ARG A 628 -1.91 18.96 5.51
C ARG A 628 -1.90 19.85 4.28
N GLN A 629 -1.01 19.60 3.31
CA GLN A 629 -0.94 20.37 2.07
C GLN A 629 -2.26 20.32 1.30
N LEU A 630 -2.87 19.14 1.20
CA LEU A 630 -4.18 18.97 0.59
C LEU A 630 -5.26 19.76 1.33
N SER A 631 -5.29 19.68 2.66
CA SER A 631 -6.25 20.40 3.50
C SER A 631 -6.12 21.91 3.37
N ARG A 632 -4.89 22.44 3.36
CA ARG A 632 -4.61 23.86 3.14
C ARG A 632 -5.14 24.35 1.79
N HIS A 633 -4.97 23.52 0.76
CA HIS A 633 -5.47 23.81 -0.58
C HIS A 633 -7.01 23.82 -0.63
N LEU A 634 -7.64 22.80 -0.04
CA LEU A 634 -9.11 22.71 0.05
C LEU A 634 -9.72 23.88 0.84
N VAL A 635 -9.13 24.26 1.98
CA VAL A 635 -9.55 25.44 2.74
C VAL A 635 -9.48 26.70 1.88
N GLY A 636 -8.37 26.90 1.15
CA GLY A 636 -8.25 28.03 0.22
C GLY A 636 -9.34 28.04 -0.85
N LEU A 637 -9.65 26.89 -1.44
CA LEU A 637 -10.71 26.74 -2.43
C LEU A 637 -12.11 26.98 -1.85
N TRP A 638 -12.39 26.52 -0.62
CA TRP A 638 -13.69 26.68 0.02
C TRP A 638 -14.00 28.11 0.48
N VAL A 639 -12.97 28.91 0.69
CA VAL A 639 -13.06 30.31 1.11
C VAL A 639 -13.12 31.26 -0.09
N THR A 640 -12.41 30.93 -1.17
CA THR A 640 -12.25 31.81 -2.33
C THR A 640 -13.61 32.14 -2.95
N GLY A 641 -13.92 33.44 -3.01
CA GLY A 641 -15.17 33.94 -3.61
C GLY A 641 -16.45 33.55 -2.86
N HIS A 642 -16.35 33.01 -1.63
CA HIS A 642 -17.50 32.54 -0.86
C HIS A 642 -17.72 33.35 0.43
N PRO A 643 -18.65 34.33 0.44
CA PRO A 643 -18.85 35.25 1.56
C PRO A 643 -19.20 34.55 2.88
N THR A 644 -19.99 33.48 2.84
CA THR A 644 -20.42 32.73 4.04
C THR A 644 -19.23 32.07 4.73
N THR A 645 -18.32 31.45 3.94
CA THR A 645 -17.11 30.80 4.47
C THR A 645 -16.13 31.84 5.04
N MET A 646 -15.94 32.96 4.33
CA MET A 646 -15.10 34.05 4.83
C MET A 646 -15.69 34.69 6.10
N GLY A 647 -17.01 34.84 6.18
CA GLY A 647 -17.71 35.30 7.37
C GLY A 647 -17.48 34.39 8.56
N LEU A 648 -17.47 33.07 8.34
CA LEU A 648 -17.10 32.10 9.38
C LEU A 648 -15.64 32.29 9.83
N LEU A 649 -14.67 32.40 8.91
CA LEU A 649 -13.27 32.63 9.28
C LEU A 649 -13.10 33.89 10.14
N LYS A 650 -13.81 34.97 9.82
CA LYS A 650 -13.82 36.21 10.61
C LYS A 650 -14.39 36.05 12.02
N ARG A 651 -15.27 35.08 12.26
CA ARG A 651 -15.80 34.77 13.60
C ARG A 651 -14.87 33.89 14.43
N ILE A 652 -14.02 33.09 13.80
CA ILE A 652 -13.17 32.11 14.50
C ILE A 652 -11.69 32.51 14.54
N MET A 653 -11.27 33.55 13.83
CA MET A 653 -9.88 34.03 13.80
C MET A 653 -9.81 35.55 14.05
N PRO A 654 -8.77 36.05 14.74
CA PRO A 654 -8.55 37.49 14.89
C PRO A 654 -8.32 38.18 13.54
N SER A 655 -8.86 39.39 13.38
CA SER A 655 -8.75 40.17 12.14
C SER A 655 -7.30 40.46 11.74
N GLY A 656 -6.43 40.77 12.71
CA GLY A 656 -5.01 41.01 12.46
C GLY A 656 -4.24 39.79 11.93
N LEU A 657 -4.76 38.57 12.13
CA LEU A 657 -4.19 37.37 11.51
C LEU A 657 -4.71 37.21 10.08
N LEU A 658 -5.99 37.50 9.84
CA LEU A 658 -6.60 37.44 8.52
C LEU A 658 -6.03 38.49 7.56
N SER A 659 -5.53 39.63 8.05
CA SER A 659 -4.89 40.65 7.19
C SER A 659 -3.66 40.13 6.44
N TYR A 660 -3.04 39.03 6.88
CA TYR A 660 -1.94 38.40 6.14
C TYR A 660 -2.40 37.73 4.84
N LEU A 661 -3.69 37.42 4.67
CA LEU A 661 -4.23 36.91 3.41
C LEU A 661 -4.18 37.96 2.29
N ASP A 662 -4.24 39.24 2.65
CA ASP A 662 -4.23 40.36 1.71
C ASP A 662 -2.83 41.01 1.57
N SER A 663 -1.83 40.51 2.30
CA SER A 663 -0.47 41.05 2.27
C SER A 663 0.30 40.60 1.03
N GLU A 664 1.13 41.50 0.48
CA GLU A 664 2.06 41.22 -0.62
C GLU A 664 3.39 40.59 -0.15
N GLU A 665 3.60 40.44 1.17
CA GLU A 665 4.80 39.81 1.72
C GLU A 665 4.92 38.34 1.30
N THR A 666 6.16 37.88 1.12
CA THR A 666 6.43 36.48 0.78
C THR A 666 7.00 35.71 1.96
N VAL A 667 6.74 34.41 1.99
CA VAL A 667 7.33 33.52 2.99
C VAL A 667 8.85 33.43 2.75
N PRO A 668 9.70 33.53 3.79
CA PRO A 668 11.13 33.33 3.65
C PRO A 668 11.45 31.98 3.00
N SER A 669 12.44 31.93 2.11
CA SER A 669 12.79 30.72 1.35
C SER A 669 13.14 29.51 2.23
N SER A 670 13.70 29.74 3.42
CA SER A 670 13.99 28.69 4.40
C SER A 670 12.75 28.06 5.04
N ALA A 671 11.59 28.72 4.96
CA ALA A 671 10.32 28.26 5.54
C ALA A 671 9.34 27.73 4.48
N LEU A 672 9.74 27.72 3.20
CA LEU A 672 8.92 27.14 2.14
C LEU A 672 8.85 25.62 2.29
N GLU A 673 7.64 25.11 2.35
CA GLU A 673 7.41 23.67 2.40
C GLU A 673 7.67 23.03 1.04
N GLN A 674 8.32 21.86 1.05
CA GLN A 674 8.51 21.07 -0.16
C GLN A 674 7.16 20.59 -0.71
N GLU A 675 6.89 20.81 -2.00
CA GLU A 675 5.68 20.31 -2.66
C GLU A 675 5.69 18.77 -2.71
N ARG A 676 4.71 18.12 -2.06
CA ARG A 676 4.59 16.65 -2.01
C ARG A 676 3.33 16.12 -2.71
N LEU A 677 2.44 17.00 -3.17
CA LEU A 677 1.20 16.62 -3.86
C LEU A 677 1.45 16.18 -5.32
N ASN A 678 2.42 16.79 -5.98
CA ASN A 678 2.76 16.51 -7.38
C ASN A 678 4.10 15.77 -7.46
N THR A 679 4.06 14.47 -7.70
CA THR A 679 5.27 13.62 -7.77
C THR A 679 5.72 13.30 -9.20
N ARG A 680 4.97 13.72 -10.22
CA ARG A 680 5.16 13.34 -11.64
C ARG A 680 5.07 14.56 -12.56
N ASP A 681 6.05 14.68 -13.45
CA ASP A 681 6.14 15.72 -14.48
C ASP A 681 5.89 15.14 -15.89
N ASN A 682 4.66 15.23 -16.35
CA ASN A 682 4.28 14.72 -17.67
C ASN A 682 4.86 15.53 -18.81
N LEU A 683 5.13 16.83 -18.61
CA LEU A 683 5.67 17.69 -19.65
C LEU A 683 7.09 17.24 -19.98
N LYS A 684 7.92 17.03 -18.96
CA LYS A 684 9.26 16.45 -19.12
C LYS A 684 9.21 15.09 -19.79
N MET A 685 8.31 14.20 -19.36
CA MET A 685 8.14 12.87 -19.98
C MET A 685 7.74 12.96 -21.46
N ALA A 686 6.85 13.89 -21.83
CA ALA A 686 6.44 14.10 -23.22
C ALA A 686 7.59 14.66 -24.08
N GLN A 687 8.39 15.59 -23.53
CA GLN A 687 9.59 16.12 -24.17
C GLN A 687 10.65 15.04 -24.38
N ASP A 688 10.89 14.19 -23.38
CA ASP A 688 11.81 13.05 -23.46
C ASP A 688 11.36 12.02 -24.49
N HIS A 689 10.05 11.78 -24.61
CA HIS A 689 9.51 10.90 -25.65
C HIS A 689 9.68 11.50 -27.05
N ALA A 690 9.44 12.81 -27.21
CA ALA A 690 9.65 13.51 -28.47
C ALA A 690 11.13 13.55 -28.89
N SER A 691 12.05 13.69 -27.93
CA SER A 691 13.49 13.70 -28.18
C SER A 691 14.02 12.32 -28.58
N LYS A 692 13.56 11.24 -27.92
CA LYS A 692 13.89 9.85 -28.27
C LYS A 692 13.41 9.45 -29.68
N ASN A 693 12.27 9.96 -30.11
CA ASN A 693 11.70 9.67 -31.44
C ASN A 693 12.20 10.63 -32.55
N ARG A 694 13.12 11.54 -32.24
CA ARG A 694 13.67 12.50 -33.22
C ARG A 694 14.68 11.77 -34.13
N LYS A 695 14.18 11.17 -35.22
CA LYS A 695 15.03 10.56 -36.26
C LYS A 695 15.97 11.63 -36.86
N GLY A 696 17.25 11.29 -37.04
CA GLY A 696 18.25 12.20 -37.60
C GLY A 696 17.91 12.68 -39.02
N PRO A 697 18.42 13.85 -39.47
CA PRO A 697 18.06 14.46 -40.75
C PRO A 697 18.31 13.56 -41.98
N GLN A 698 19.31 12.68 -41.92
CA GLN A 698 19.57 11.66 -42.96
C GLN A 698 18.45 10.62 -43.08
N TRP A 699 17.90 10.13 -41.96
CA TRP A 699 16.82 9.14 -41.97
C TRP A 699 15.52 9.72 -42.51
N VAL A 700 15.24 10.99 -42.21
CA VAL A 700 14.08 11.72 -42.76
C VAL A 700 14.21 11.92 -44.28
N ALA A 701 15.43 12.15 -44.79
CA ALA A 701 15.70 12.25 -46.22
C ALA A 701 15.54 10.89 -46.94
N ILE A 702 16.03 9.81 -46.33
CA ILE A 702 15.89 8.43 -46.83
C ILE A 702 14.41 8.00 -46.84
N GLU A 703 13.65 8.32 -45.80
CA GLU A 703 12.22 7.99 -45.70
C GLU A 703 11.38 8.78 -46.72
N ARG A 704 11.74 10.04 -47.02
CA ARG A 704 11.18 10.79 -48.15
C ARG A 704 11.49 10.14 -49.49
N GLN A 705 12.73 9.69 -49.70
CA GLN A 705 13.10 8.99 -50.95
C GLN A 705 12.37 7.66 -51.09
N LEU A 706 12.27 6.87 -50.01
CA LEU A 706 11.50 5.62 -49.96
C LEU A 706 10.02 5.85 -50.25
N ARG A 707 9.39 6.89 -49.68
CA ARG A 707 7.98 7.24 -50.00
C ARG A 707 7.78 7.68 -51.44
N VAL A 708 8.78 8.33 -52.04
CA VAL A 708 8.74 8.68 -53.48
C VAL A 708 8.87 7.41 -54.32
N VAL A 709 9.76 6.49 -53.97
CA VAL A 709 9.90 5.19 -54.65
C VAL A 709 8.64 4.34 -54.48
N GLU A 710 8.07 4.28 -53.29
CA GLU A 710 6.83 3.55 -52.98
C GLU A 710 5.65 4.10 -53.78
N LYS A 711 5.53 5.44 -53.93
CA LYS A 711 4.57 6.07 -54.84
C LYS A 711 4.81 5.71 -56.31
N HIS A 712 6.07 5.64 -56.76
CA HIS A 712 6.39 5.26 -58.14
C HIS A 712 6.14 3.77 -58.39
N VAL A 713 6.35 2.91 -57.40
CA VAL A 713 6.05 1.48 -57.44
C VAL A 713 4.53 1.23 -57.40
N GLU A 714 3.77 1.95 -56.58
CA GLU A 714 2.29 1.94 -56.59
C GLU A 714 1.74 2.41 -57.95
N HIS A 715 2.34 3.42 -58.58
CA HIS A 715 1.92 3.91 -59.90
C HIS A 715 2.31 2.96 -61.05
N ALA A 716 3.42 2.21 -60.90
CA ALA A 716 3.86 1.21 -61.86
C ALA A 716 3.04 -0.10 -61.76
N LEU A 717 2.65 -0.49 -60.55
CA LEU A 717 1.81 -1.68 -60.30
C LEU A 717 0.34 -1.48 -60.70
N GLN A 718 -0.14 -0.25 -60.87
CA GLN A 718 -1.47 0.01 -61.44
C GLN A 718 -1.63 -0.46 -62.89
N HIS A 719 -0.52 -0.62 -63.65
CA HIS A 719 -0.57 -1.10 -65.03
C HIS A 719 -0.48 -2.62 -65.19
N TRP A 720 -0.17 -3.36 -64.13
CA TRP A 720 -0.19 -4.84 -64.10
C TRP A 720 -1.27 -5.28 -63.12
N GLY A 721 -2.45 -5.63 -63.64
CA GLY A 721 -3.70 -5.88 -62.89
C GLY A 721 -3.67 -7.01 -61.85
N ALA A 722 -2.86 -6.88 -60.80
CA ALA A 722 -2.87 -7.69 -59.60
C ALA A 722 -3.41 -6.86 -58.43
N ARG A 723 -4.68 -7.07 -58.10
CA ARG A 723 -5.32 -6.52 -56.92
C ARG A 723 -4.79 -7.27 -55.69
N MET A 724 -3.56 -7.00 -55.26
CA MET A 724 -3.08 -7.44 -53.95
C MET A 724 -3.62 -6.48 -52.89
N GLY A 725 -4.53 -6.98 -52.07
CA GLY A 725 -4.98 -6.29 -50.87
C GLY A 725 -3.83 -6.18 -49.88
N LEU A 726 -3.13 -5.05 -49.87
CA LEU A 726 -2.39 -4.61 -48.70
C LEU A 726 -3.36 -3.87 -47.78
N GLU A 727 -3.65 -4.47 -46.63
CA GLU A 727 -4.32 -3.82 -45.52
C GLU A 727 -3.53 -2.56 -45.11
N ARG A 728 -4.08 -1.37 -45.40
CA ARG A 728 -3.66 -0.14 -44.70
C ARG A 728 -4.22 -0.21 -43.28
N ARG A 729 -3.47 -0.77 -42.32
CA ARG A 729 -3.85 -0.70 -40.91
C ARG A 729 -2.70 -0.26 -40.00
N ASP A 730 -3.04 0.70 -39.13
CA ASP A 730 -2.50 1.07 -37.81
C ASP A 730 -1.25 1.94 -37.61
N ASP A 731 -0.35 2.14 -38.58
CA ASP A 731 0.84 2.97 -38.30
C ASP A 731 0.57 4.48 -38.15
N LYS A 732 -0.48 5.02 -38.80
CA LYS A 732 -0.83 6.46 -38.70
C LYS A 732 -1.33 6.89 -37.31
N VAL A 733 -1.87 5.97 -36.53
CA VAL A 733 -2.37 6.27 -35.16
C VAL A 733 -1.21 6.29 -34.16
N ARG A 734 -0.04 5.72 -34.49
CA ARG A 734 1.17 5.71 -33.65
C ARG A 734 2.10 6.93 -33.83
N GLU A 735 1.90 7.77 -34.85
CA GLU A 735 2.78 8.93 -35.14
C GLU A 735 2.29 10.30 -34.64
N ARG A 736 1.04 10.46 -34.19
CA ARG A 736 0.55 11.76 -33.66
C ARG A 736 1.32 12.20 -32.41
N PRO A 737 1.62 13.49 -32.20
CA PRO A 737 2.32 13.95 -30.99
C PRO A 737 1.48 13.69 -29.73
N VAL A 738 2.14 13.47 -28.59
CA VAL A 738 1.48 13.42 -27.28
C VAL A 738 0.98 14.83 -26.96
N VAL A 739 -0.33 14.98 -26.82
CA VAL A 739 -0.97 16.27 -26.48
C VAL A 739 -1.56 16.13 -25.09
N LEU A 740 -0.99 16.87 -24.13
CA LEU A 740 -1.50 16.90 -22.76
C LEU A 740 -2.71 17.83 -22.67
N ARG A 741 -3.74 17.42 -21.95
CA ARG A 741 -4.90 18.26 -21.61
C ARG A 741 -4.41 19.43 -20.77
N LYS A 742 -4.76 20.65 -21.17
CA LYS A 742 -4.52 21.84 -20.35
C LYS A 742 -5.56 21.89 -19.22
N ARG A 743 -5.08 21.90 -17.98
CA ARG A 743 -5.90 22.07 -16.79
C ARG A 743 -6.68 23.38 -16.83
N ARG A 744 -7.94 23.36 -16.39
CA ARG A 744 -8.80 24.55 -16.29
C ARG A 744 -8.86 24.94 -14.81
N GLU A 745 -8.21 26.02 -14.41
CA GLU A 745 -8.35 26.56 -13.05
C GLU A 745 -9.42 27.67 -13.07
N ARG A 746 -10.70 27.30 -12.94
CA ARG A 746 -11.82 28.24 -12.96
C ARG A 746 -11.98 28.98 -11.64
N ILE A 747 -11.70 28.29 -10.54
CA ILE A 747 -11.55 28.90 -9.22
C ILE A 747 -10.09 28.78 -8.81
N LYS A 748 -9.50 29.93 -8.47
CA LYS A 748 -8.12 30.03 -7.98
C LYS A 748 -8.09 30.98 -6.80
N SER A 749 -7.46 30.55 -5.71
CA SER A 749 -7.26 31.44 -4.57
C SER A 749 -6.20 32.47 -4.90
N GLU A 750 -6.57 33.75 -4.85
CA GLU A 750 -5.64 34.88 -4.99
C GLU A 750 -5.06 35.33 -3.64
N ALA A 751 -5.66 34.87 -2.53
CA ALA A 751 -5.23 35.19 -1.18
C ALA A 751 -3.88 34.53 -0.81
N ASN A 752 -3.09 35.23 0.01
CA ASN A 752 -1.76 34.81 0.45
C ASN A 752 -1.82 33.80 1.61
N TRP A 753 -2.44 32.65 1.34
CA TRP A 753 -2.47 31.51 2.25
C TRP A 753 -1.08 31.05 2.73
N PRO A 754 -0.03 31.00 1.88
CA PRO A 754 1.31 30.63 2.35
C PRO A 754 1.82 31.53 3.48
N LEU A 755 1.67 32.84 3.35
CA LEU A 755 2.07 33.78 4.40
C LEU A 755 1.19 33.63 5.64
N PHE A 756 -0.12 33.48 5.47
CA PHE A 756 -1.05 33.24 6.57
C PHE A 756 -0.63 32.02 7.41
N TYR A 757 -0.36 30.86 6.79
CA TYR A 757 0.06 29.67 7.53
C TYR A 757 1.44 29.83 8.18
N TYR A 758 2.35 30.58 7.55
CA TYR A 758 3.65 30.89 8.13
C TYR A 758 3.52 31.76 9.38
N LYS A 759 2.75 32.85 9.31
CA LYS A 759 2.50 33.76 10.44
C LYS A 759 1.66 33.10 11.52
N PHE A 760 0.72 32.21 11.17
CA PHE A 760 -0.06 31.43 12.14
C PHE A 760 0.82 30.69 13.16
N ASN A 761 1.97 30.16 12.70
CA ASN A 761 2.89 29.38 13.54
C ASN A 761 3.87 30.24 14.36
N GLN A 762 3.72 31.57 14.34
CA GLN A 762 4.56 32.51 15.08
C GLN A 762 3.79 33.14 16.24
N ASP A 763 4.52 33.59 17.24
CA ASP A 763 3.95 34.44 18.29
C ASP A 763 3.88 35.90 17.81
N HIS A 764 2.74 36.53 18.02
CA HIS A 764 2.49 37.92 17.68
C HIS A 764 2.02 38.70 18.92
N THR A 765 2.57 39.89 19.07
CA THR A 765 2.16 40.87 20.08
C THR A 765 2.12 42.23 19.40
N LEU A 766 1.11 42.40 18.56
CA LEU A 766 0.86 43.60 17.75
C LEU A 766 -0.36 44.33 18.30
N ALA A 767 -0.45 45.63 18.00
CA ALA A 767 -1.57 46.47 18.41
C ALA A 767 -2.94 45.90 17.98
N ASN A 768 -3.01 45.18 16.86
CA ASN A 768 -4.21 44.55 16.31
C ASN A 768 -4.21 43.02 16.38
N LEU A 769 -3.21 42.40 17.03
CA LEU A 769 -3.08 40.94 17.09
C LEU A 769 -2.30 40.48 18.33
N ILE A 770 -2.99 39.79 19.24
CA ILE A 770 -2.35 38.94 20.25
C ILE A 770 -2.51 37.50 19.80
N TRP A 771 -1.40 36.83 19.49
CA TRP A 771 -1.40 35.45 19.03
C TRP A 771 -0.26 34.67 19.69
N ASN A 772 -0.58 33.74 20.57
CA ASN A 772 0.40 32.97 21.34
C ASN A 772 -0.07 31.52 21.51
N HIS A 773 0.66 30.73 22.29
CA HIS A 773 0.30 29.33 22.56
C HIS A 773 -1.13 29.19 23.08
N LYS A 774 -1.57 30.06 23.99
CA LYS A 774 -2.89 29.99 24.62
C LYS A 774 -4.02 30.33 23.64
N THR A 775 -3.88 31.40 22.86
CA THR A 775 -4.89 31.74 21.83
C THR A 775 -4.97 30.65 20.74
N ARG A 776 -3.84 30.05 20.36
CA ARG A 776 -3.81 28.92 19.42
C ARG A 776 -4.52 27.69 19.99
N GLU A 777 -4.31 27.40 21.26
CA GLU A 777 -4.95 26.26 21.92
C GLU A 777 -6.46 26.46 22.09
N GLU A 778 -6.90 27.67 22.46
CA GLU A 778 -8.34 27.99 22.52
C GLU A 778 -9.03 27.84 21.15
N LEU A 779 -8.36 28.21 20.05
CA LEU A 779 -8.86 27.93 18.69
C LEU A 779 -8.91 26.43 18.39
N ARG A 780 -7.86 25.68 18.76
CA ARG A 780 -7.81 24.23 18.57
C ARG A 780 -8.97 23.56 19.31
N GLU A 781 -9.11 23.84 20.61
CA GLU A 781 -10.15 23.28 21.46
C GLU A 781 -11.54 23.64 20.94
N GLY A 782 -11.77 24.90 20.52
CA GLY A 782 -13.03 25.33 19.92
C GLY A 782 -13.41 24.50 18.69
N LEU A 783 -12.47 24.32 17.75
CA LEU A 783 -12.69 23.49 16.56
C LEU A 783 -12.91 22.01 16.91
N GLU A 784 -12.10 21.43 17.80
CA GLU A 784 -12.21 20.03 18.21
C GLU A 784 -13.52 19.74 18.96
N ASN A 785 -13.98 20.65 19.81
CA ASN A 785 -15.26 20.56 20.50
C ASN A 785 -16.43 20.58 19.52
N GLU A 786 -16.40 21.50 18.56
CA GLU A 786 -17.45 21.65 17.55
C GLU A 786 -17.54 20.42 16.63
N ILE A 787 -16.40 19.91 16.16
CA ILE A 787 -16.35 18.69 15.33
C ILE A 787 -16.91 17.49 16.11
N ARG A 788 -16.55 17.36 17.40
CA ARG A 788 -17.05 16.28 18.26
C ARG A 788 -18.56 16.39 18.48
N ALA A 789 -19.07 17.58 18.75
CA ALA A 789 -20.50 17.83 18.93
C ALA A 789 -21.28 17.48 17.67
N PHE A 790 -20.85 17.99 16.51
CA PHE A 790 -21.50 17.71 15.23
C PHE A 790 -21.50 16.22 14.87
N ASN A 791 -20.39 15.52 15.10
CA ASN A 791 -20.32 14.08 14.83
C ASN A 791 -21.23 13.29 15.77
N SER A 792 -21.31 13.66 17.04
CA SER A 792 -22.24 13.05 18.01
C SER A 792 -23.69 13.24 17.58
N ASP A 793 -24.07 14.45 17.16
CA ASP A 793 -25.43 14.74 16.70
C ASP A 793 -25.78 13.91 15.47
N ARG A 794 -24.85 13.79 14.52
CA ARG A 794 -25.02 13.00 13.30
C ARG A 794 -25.14 11.50 13.60
N ASP A 795 -24.42 10.99 14.59
CA ASP A 795 -24.53 9.59 15.00
C ASP A 795 -25.87 9.30 15.70
N LEU A 796 -26.39 10.27 16.46
CA LEU A 796 -27.68 10.19 17.16
C LEU A 796 -28.90 10.33 16.23
N SER A 797 -28.74 11.01 15.10
CA SER A 797 -29.85 11.38 14.21
C SER A 797 -30.33 10.26 13.28
N GLY A 798 -29.64 9.13 13.27
CA GLY A 798 -29.97 7.98 12.42
C GLY A 798 -30.05 8.36 10.95
N ASN A 799 -31.27 8.39 10.39
CA ASN A 799 -31.52 8.67 8.97
C ASN A 799 -31.79 10.15 8.67
N ALA A 800 -31.92 11.01 9.69
CA ALA A 800 -32.20 12.42 9.46
C ALA A 800 -30.97 13.11 8.87
N LEU A 801 -31.22 13.92 7.84
CA LEU A 801 -30.18 14.72 7.21
C LEU A 801 -29.83 15.90 8.12
N ILE A 802 -28.66 15.86 8.74
CA ILE A 802 -28.16 16.95 9.57
C ILE A 802 -27.21 17.84 8.76
N ALA A 803 -27.34 19.15 8.97
CA ALA A 803 -26.39 20.15 8.47
C ALA A 803 -25.74 20.87 9.66
N TRP A 804 -24.44 21.14 9.56
CA TRP A 804 -23.69 21.86 10.59
C TRP A 804 -24.16 23.30 10.69
N ASN A 805 -24.48 23.74 11.92
CA ASN A 805 -24.92 25.11 12.20
C ASN A 805 -23.73 26.08 12.28
N HIS A 806 -23.02 26.24 11.17
CA HIS A 806 -21.86 27.11 11.06
C HIS A 806 -22.16 28.60 11.31
N HIS A 807 -23.43 29.03 11.30
CA HIS A 807 -23.83 30.42 11.55
C HIS A 807 -23.61 30.82 13.01
N GLU A 808 -23.82 29.90 13.95
CA GLU A 808 -23.68 30.14 15.39
C GLU A 808 -22.28 29.84 15.92
N PHE A 809 -21.44 29.17 15.12
CA PHE A 809 -20.09 28.86 15.55
C PHE A 809 -19.18 30.11 15.54
N GLU A 810 -18.62 30.40 16.71
CA GLU A 810 -17.61 31.43 16.98
C GLU A 810 -16.61 30.91 18.01
N VAL A 811 -15.39 31.44 18.00
CA VAL A 811 -14.37 31.10 19.01
C VAL A 811 -14.20 32.29 19.94
N GLN A 812 -14.53 32.09 21.22
CA GLN A 812 -14.34 33.10 22.25
C GLN A 812 -12.97 32.92 22.92
N TYR A 813 -12.08 33.88 22.70
CA TYR A 813 -10.73 33.88 23.28
C TYR A 813 -10.74 34.36 24.73
N GLN A 814 -11.04 33.46 25.67
CA GLN A 814 -11.16 33.78 27.10
C GLN A 814 -9.86 34.33 27.68
N CYS A 815 -8.70 33.93 27.15
CA CYS A 815 -7.42 34.50 27.57
C CYS A 815 -7.26 35.99 27.28
N LEU A 816 -8.10 36.57 26.43
CA LEU A 816 -8.07 37.99 26.05
C LEU A 816 -9.21 38.79 26.72
N ALA A 817 -10.03 38.17 27.57
CA ALA A 817 -11.19 38.83 28.18
C ALA A 817 -10.83 40.07 29.01
N ASP A 818 -9.63 40.09 29.61
CA ASP A 818 -9.12 41.19 30.42
C ASP A 818 -8.42 42.29 29.59
N GLU A 819 -8.21 42.08 28.29
CA GLU A 819 -7.57 43.08 27.42
C GLU A 819 -8.60 44.12 26.94
N VAL A 820 -8.31 45.40 27.18
CA VAL A 820 -9.19 46.50 26.76
C VAL A 820 -8.97 46.80 25.28
N CYS A 821 -10.03 46.67 24.48
CA CYS A 821 -10.00 46.89 23.05
C CYS A 821 -10.79 48.14 22.63
N ILE A 822 -10.27 48.89 21.65
CA ILE A 822 -11.01 49.90 20.88
C ILE A 822 -11.07 49.43 19.43
N GLY A 823 -12.25 49.03 18.96
CA GLY A 823 -12.38 48.39 17.66
C GLY A 823 -11.57 47.09 17.61
N GLU A 824 -10.66 46.97 16.65
CA GLU A 824 -9.79 45.80 16.48
C GLU A 824 -8.42 45.93 17.17
N TYR A 825 -8.22 46.96 18.00
CA TYR A 825 -6.91 47.25 18.59
C TYR A 825 -6.89 47.13 20.12
N TYR A 826 -5.86 46.47 20.64
CA TYR A 826 -5.56 46.34 22.06
C TYR A 826 -4.90 47.61 22.60
N LEU A 827 -5.58 48.30 23.52
CA LEU A 827 -5.17 49.61 24.02
C LEU A 827 -3.77 49.57 24.66
N ARG A 828 -3.49 48.52 25.43
CA ARG A 828 -2.19 48.33 26.09
C ARG A 828 -1.05 48.31 25.08
N LEU A 829 -1.19 47.53 24.00
CA LEU A 829 -0.18 47.40 22.96
C LEU A 829 -0.09 48.63 22.04
N LEU A 830 -1.18 49.39 21.90
CA LEU A 830 -1.18 50.69 21.24
C LEU A 830 -0.35 51.71 22.04
N LEU A 831 -0.53 51.77 23.37
CA LEU A 831 0.13 52.71 24.26
C LEU A 831 1.61 52.35 24.50
N GLU A 832 1.94 51.05 24.60
CA GLU A 832 3.33 50.57 24.69
C GLU A 832 4.16 50.92 23.44
N LYS A 833 3.51 51.19 22.29
CA LYS A 833 4.16 51.59 21.02
C LYS A 833 4.43 53.09 20.88
N GLU A 834 4.15 53.93 21.89
CA GLU A 834 4.41 55.39 21.84
C GLU A 834 5.88 55.74 21.51
N ASP A 835 6.84 54.83 21.74
CA ASP A 835 8.25 55.00 21.40
C ASP A 835 8.64 54.58 19.96
N SER A 836 7.69 54.12 19.13
CA SER A 836 7.95 53.66 17.75
C SER A 836 7.38 54.61 16.69
N LEU A 837 8.19 54.95 15.66
CA LEU A 837 7.84 55.87 14.56
C LEU A 837 6.65 55.41 13.68
N ASP A 838 6.21 54.16 13.79
CA ASP A 838 5.13 53.56 12.98
C ASP A 838 3.75 53.54 13.69
N SER A 839 3.59 54.36 14.75
CA SER A 839 2.33 54.41 15.50
C SER A 839 1.16 54.98 14.65
N PRO A 840 0.04 54.25 14.50
CA PRO A 840 -1.12 54.71 13.74
C PRO A 840 -1.79 55.95 14.38
N ILE A 841 -1.51 56.23 15.65
CA ILE A 841 -2.00 57.41 16.39
C ILE A 841 -1.42 58.72 15.83
N ARG A 842 -0.30 58.68 15.08
CA ARG A 842 0.29 59.88 14.44
C ARG A 842 -0.12 60.10 12.97
N ARG A 843 -0.89 59.19 12.35
CA ARG A 843 -1.34 59.33 10.95
C ARG A 843 -2.73 59.98 10.78
N SER A 844 -3.34 60.46 11.85
CA SER A 844 -4.62 61.21 11.82
C SER A 844 -4.43 62.70 11.59
#